data_AF-A0A951QIN5-F1
#
_entry.id   AF-A0A951QIN5-F1
#
_cell.length_a   1.000
_cell.length_b   1.000
_cell.length_c   1.000
_cell.angle_alpha   90.00
_cell.angle_beta   90.00
_cell.angle_gamma   90.00
#
_symmetry.space_group_name_H-M   'P 1'
#
loop_
_entity.id
_entity.type
_entity.pdbx_description
1 polymer ?
#
loop_
_entity_poly.entity_id
_entity_poly.type
_entity_poly.pdbx_seq_one_letter_code
_entity_poly.pdbx_strand_id
1 'polypeptide(L)'
;MNTTPNDKIATADVAANADSVNVSSILSSLTQQGYDHLKSEGFSDNHLSSMISDGVRWVSHEEAFKLGFRWRHRNEGLYFPSTQHLKPFPAATKENGDSVKYLRSKAEWVMPTGSYVVETEGAKDAYAGSEILGIPTLAKPGVSFYAKEKWRSPSVKVVLGDSDTWVKPQLITSAILGSLAQKTKIQVVPDCKGFEKSGLVEFAKSGKTKQDYQKLIDSAMTVGEFLTELPSHWKDLDKRQVEKLTQATLRVMGKVNLTHMETDKILDALKEHTGSAKGVLTNEIKRLKLSKSLATVKTDKRFDPNRQVKDETLEVHILKRVFRGSETPYKVINAVFYRYTGLGYWEAVSEASLKKILADECEKCWTLEKSGEEWSGAFEFGTKKNIESCYTFCLSSLTDEILSQDAELICFQNCTLNIVTGEILDHSASHYLTSRIEANYEQNKECPKVFSDFVEKVFGIEYTKVIQTIISMYLDPSCFYGKAVQLIGQSGAGKGTFIRFVQSLFNPSSVQAVGSFSDLSTPDKRHQNLTGKRLICLPDLGGYQQNLRDYYELVDNGRLSGRALFSSETYSKEWMTRYILASVSELKIENSGDGWARRTITLRVKNREGKPDRSLLKKLQSVKADVISWALSMPKDERDEILESPETVAPNIAKDNHQASISGDIIKTFLDSCFKRSEIPTDKAQEQKLRISNTTLFGMYQAYYKAVGSGKPMMLNNFVSHLKVVLPDNFRGRDKSKEQSSQWVAAGFAGIELISSEIFTQQASYDGIQYYCNIDKTVEGSFYTEFNGDDSENEFEPQTEATQELSQELNFVDPVIVDDHVQNIMTAYKVDDLELWGAVEKMVSLDNALRQAVWDGIKNYLKLHEKNAENRKCIKNMITKMGKQIRAKQNQAN
;
A
#
# COMPACT_ATOMS: atom_id res chain seq x y z
N MET A 1 -43.50 33.61 16.63
CA MET A 1 -44.96 33.38 16.58
C MET A 1 -45.20 32.06 17.31
N ASN A 2 -45.36 32.06 18.64
CA ASN A 2 -46.64 32.28 19.35
C ASN A 2 -47.73 31.38 18.71
N THR A 3 -48.29 30.35 19.34
CA THR A 3 -48.73 30.19 20.73
C THR A 3 -49.06 28.73 21.06
N THR A 4 -48.74 28.32 22.29
CA THR A 4 -49.32 27.22 23.07
C THR A 4 -50.85 27.33 23.19
N PRO A 5 -51.62 26.24 23.18
CA PRO A 5 -52.99 26.24 23.69
C PRO A 5 -52.98 26.06 25.22
N ASN A 6 -53.57 27.04 25.88
CA ASN A 6 -53.77 27.15 27.32
C ASN A 6 -54.45 25.93 27.95
N ASP A 7 -53.86 25.49 29.06
CA ASP A 7 -54.56 24.91 30.19
C ASP A 7 -55.71 25.84 30.64
N LYS A 8 -56.94 25.31 30.61
CA LYS A 8 -58.02 25.75 31.47
C LYS A 8 -58.62 24.51 32.13
N ILE A 9 -58.02 24.13 33.25
CA ILE A 9 -58.69 23.33 34.27
C ILE A 9 -59.76 24.23 34.87
N ALA A 10 -61.02 24.01 34.47
CA ALA A 10 -62.15 24.51 35.22
C ALA A 10 -62.26 23.68 36.50
N THR A 11 -61.77 24.23 37.61
CA THR A 11 -62.16 23.80 38.95
C THR A 11 -63.64 24.14 39.14
N ALA A 12 -64.51 23.16 38.87
CA ALA A 12 -65.88 23.20 39.35
C ALA A 12 -65.87 22.68 40.79
N ASP A 13 -65.87 23.61 41.75
CA ASP A 13 -66.43 23.37 43.07
C ASP A 13 -67.89 22.95 42.89
N VAL A 14 -68.20 21.68 43.16
CA VAL A 14 -69.56 21.25 43.45
C VAL A 14 -69.58 20.82 44.90
N ALA A 15 -69.94 21.79 45.74
CA ALA A 15 -70.43 21.56 47.07
C ALA A 15 -71.67 20.64 47.02
N ALA A 16 -71.69 19.71 47.97
CA ALA A 16 -72.82 18.95 48.49
C ALA A 16 -74.21 19.24 47.86
N ASN A 17 -74.72 18.27 47.11
CA ASN A 17 -76.14 17.93 47.10
C ASN A 17 -76.29 16.41 46.98
N ALA A 18 -76.87 15.81 48.02
CA ALA A 18 -77.32 14.43 48.01
C ALA A 18 -78.62 14.38 47.18
N ASP A 19 -78.48 14.21 45.87
CA ASP A 19 -79.61 13.85 45.03
C ASP A 19 -79.96 12.39 45.30
N SER A 20 -81.21 12.16 45.72
CA SER A 20 -81.79 10.84 45.91
C SER A 20 -81.68 10.06 44.60
N VAL A 21 -80.75 9.09 44.55
CA VAL A 21 -80.61 8.21 43.40
C VAL A 21 -81.95 7.52 43.13
N ASN A 22 -82.53 7.81 41.98
CA ASN A 22 -83.84 7.28 41.63
C ASN A 22 -83.72 5.81 41.21
N VAL A 23 -83.95 4.91 42.17
CA VAL A 23 -83.96 3.45 41.98
C VAL A 23 -84.89 3.02 40.85
N SER A 24 -85.99 3.75 40.59
CA SER A 24 -86.89 3.44 39.48
C SER A 24 -86.22 3.64 38.11
N SER A 25 -85.29 4.60 37.98
CA SER A 25 -84.52 4.83 36.75
C SER A 25 -83.41 3.79 36.53
N ILE A 26 -82.87 3.24 37.62
CA ILE A 26 -81.88 2.16 37.57
C ILE A 26 -82.55 0.86 37.10
N LEU A 27 -83.72 0.56 37.68
CA LEU A 27 -84.50 -0.64 37.35
C LEU A 27 -85.03 -0.61 35.91
N SER A 28 -85.28 0.57 35.32
CA SER A 28 -85.63 0.68 33.90
C SER A 28 -84.49 0.31 32.94
N SER A 29 -83.22 0.39 33.38
CA SER A 29 -82.05 0.13 32.53
C SER A 29 -81.42 -1.25 32.74
N LEU A 30 -81.47 -1.83 33.95
CA LEU A 30 -80.78 -3.10 34.28
C LEU A 30 -81.68 -4.31 34.47
N THR A 31 -83.02 -4.14 34.46
CA THR A 31 -84.00 -5.10 35.02
C THR A 31 -83.77 -5.38 36.51
N GLN A 32 -84.77 -5.93 37.21
CA GLN A 32 -84.62 -6.32 38.62
C GLN A 32 -83.51 -7.36 38.80
N GLN A 33 -83.40 -8.31 37.86
CA GLN A 33 -82.37 -9.36 37.89
C GLN A 33 -80.95 -8.79 37.77
N GLY A 34 -80.70 -7.86 36.85
CA GLY A 34 -79.38 -7.24 36.69
C GLY A 34 -79.01 -6.31 37.86
N TYR A 35 -79.99 -5.60 38.40
CA TYR A 35 -79.84 -4.77 39.60
C TYR A 35 -79.46 -5.60 40.84
N ASP A 36 -80.26 -6.63 41.15
CA ASP A 36 -80.00 -7.51 42.30
C ASP A 36 -78.65 -8.22 42.15
N HIS A 37 -78.31 -8.59 40.91
CA HIS A 37 -77.03 -9.21 40.61
C HIS A 37 -75.86 -8.28 40.95
N LEU A 38 -75.83 -7.05 40.42
CA LEU A 38 -74.72 -6.12 40.73
C LEU A 38 -74.72 -5.67 42.20
N LYS A 39 -75.88 -5.55 42.84
CA LYS A 39 -75.96 -5.33 44.30
C LYS A 39 -75.31 -6.45 45.09
N SER A 40 -75.55 -7.71 44.71
CA SER A 40 -74.88 -8.87 45.31
C SER A 40 -73.36 -8.88 45.05
N GLU A 41 -72.93 -8.17 44.00
CA GLU A 41 -71.51 -7.98 43.69
C GLU A 41 -70.86 -6.82 44.49
N GLY A 42 -71.63 -6.11 45.34
CA GLY A 42 -71.11 -5.05 46.22
C GLY A 42 -71.19 -3.64 45.64
N PHE A 43 -71.89 -3.43 44.52
CA PHE A 43 -72.06 -2.11 43.92
C PHE A 43 -73.19 -1.32 44.60
N SER A 44 -72.92 -0.08 45.04
CA SER A 44 -73.91 0.82 45.63
C SER A 44 -74.83 1.43 44.56
N ASP A 45 -75.95 2.05 44.94
CA ASP A 45 -76.84 2.72 43.95
C ASP A 45 -76.14 3.84 43.19
N ASN A 46 -75.19 4.52 43.84
CA ASN A 46 -74.35 5.54 43.22
C ASN A 46 -73.42 4.90 42.17
N HIS A 47 -72.82 3.75 42.48
CA HIS A 47 -71.98 3.02 41.51
C HIS A 47 -72.81 2.53 40.33
N LEU A 48 -74.02 2.01 40.58
CA LEU A 48 -74.92 1.56 39.50
C LEU A 48 -75.38 2.72 38.61
N SER A 49 -75.64 3.89 39.19
CA SER A 49 -75.96 5.11 38.43
C SER A 49 -74.79 5.54 37.54
N SER A 50 -73.56 5.50 38.08
CA SER A 50 -72.33 5.75 37.32
C SER A 50 -72.19 4.77 36.15
N MET A 51 -72.34 3.47 36.42
CA MET A 51 -72.30 2.41 35.41
C MET A 51 -73.38 2.59 34.33
N ILE A 52 -74.61 2.97 34.69
CA ILE A 52 -75.70 3.23 33.73
C ILE A 52 -75.44 4.51 32.92
N SER A 53 -74.86 5.56 33.52
CA SER A 53 -74.43 6.77 32.80
C SER A 53 -73.36 6.43 31.76
N ASP A 54 -72.48 5.50 32.11
CA ASP A 54 -71.51 4.89 31.21
C ASP A 54 -72.20 3.99 30.14
N GLY A 55 -73.49 3.71 30.31
CA GLY A 55 -74.40 3.01 29.38
C GLY A 55 -74.58 1.52 29.69
N VAL A 56 -74.10 1.03 30.84
CA VAL A 56 -74.30 -0.35 31.29
C VAL A 56 -75.79 -0.59 31.43
N ARG A 57 -76.29 -1.61 30.74
CA ARG A 57 -77.73 -1.90 30.68
C ARG A 57 -77.98 -3.38 30.45
N TRP A 58 -79.18 -3.83 30.79
CA TRP A 58 -79.65 -5.14 30.36
C TRP A 58 -80.03 -5.07 28.89
N VAL A 59 -79.56 -6.04 28.11
CA VAL A 59 -79.94 -6.17 26.70
C VAL A 59 -80.80 -7.41 26.54
N SER A 60 -81.91 -7.26 25.80
CA SER A 60 -82.78 -8.37 25.46
C SER A 60 -82.14 -9.30 24.42
N HIS A 61 -82.77 -10.45 24.18
CA HIS A 61 -82.35 -11.39 23.14
C HIS A 61 -82.17 -10.75 21.75
N GLU A 62 -83.14 -9.93 21.35
CA GLU A 62 -83.15 -9.30 20.03
C GLU A 62 -82.07 -8.21 19.93
N GLU A 63 -81.87 -7.44 21.00
CA GLU A 63 -80.84 -6.40 21.04
C GLU A 63 -79.44 -6.99 21.08
N ALA A 64 -79.21 -8.04 21.86
CA ALA A 64 -77.94 -8.75 21.88
C ALA A 64 -77.61 -9.32 20.49
N PHE A 65 -78.61 -9.82 19.76
CA PHE A 65 -78.43 -10.27 18.38
C PHE A 65 -78.05 -9.13 17.44
N LYS A 66 -78.72 -7.96 17.53
CA LYS A 66 -78.38 -6.74 16.77
C LYS A 66 -76.97 -6.22 17.09
N LEU A 67 -76.52 -6.37 18.33
CA LEU A 67 -75.17 -6.02 18.78
C LEU A 67 -74.09 -7.05 18.37
N GLY A 68 -74.46 -8.15 17.71
CA GLY A 68 -73.53 -9.14 17.15
C GLY A 68 -73.24 -10.35 18.05
N PHE A 69 -74.00 -10.58 19.12
CA PHE A 69 -73.88 -11.76 19.98
C PHE A 69 -74.68 -12.95 19.41
N ARG A 70 -74.10 -14.16 19.36
CA ARG A 70 -74.80 -15.38 18.90
C ARG A 70 -74.66 -16.52 19.92
N TRP A 71 -75.79 -17.01 20.46
CA TRP A 71 -75.86 -18.14 21.40
C TRP A 71 -77.08 -19.03 21.13
N ARG A 72 -77.05 -20.31 21.56
CA ARG A 72 -78.05 -21.33 21.18
C ARG A 72 -79.33 -21.32 22.02
N HIS A 73 -79.32 -20.89 23.30
CA HIS A 73 -80.46 -21.17 24.20
C HIS A 73 -80.91 -20.06 25.18
N ARG A 74 -80.36 -18.84 25.15
CA ARG A 74 -80.89 -17.59 25.79
C ARG A 74 -79.90 -16.43 25.49
N ASN A 75 -80.36 -15.30 24.95
CA ASN A 75 -79.47 -14.20 24.49
C ASN A 75 -79.74 -12.87 25.23
N GLU A 76 -80.21 -12.88 26.47
CA GLU A 76 -80.32 -11.64 27.27
C GLU A 76 -79.31 -11.63 28.42
N GLY A 77 -78.89 -10.45 28.86
CA GLY A 77 -77.91 -10.33 29.95
C GLY A 77 -77.36 -8.92 30.13
N LEU A 78 -76.41 -8.78 31.06
CA LEU A 78 -75.80 -7.49 31.38
C LEU A 78 -74.76 -7.10 30.32
N TYR A 79 -75.00 -5.97 29.63
CA TYR A 79 -74.13 -5.41 28.61
C TYR A 79 -73.32 -4.24 29.18
N PHE A 80 -72.01 -4.29 29.00
CA PHE A 80 -71.09 -3.21 29.32
C PHE A 80 -70.67 -2.48 28.04
N PRO A 81 -71.14 -1.24 27.78
CA PRO A 81 -70.88 -0.46 26.56
C PRO A 81 -69.49 0.18 26.53
N SER A 82 -69.19 0.87 25.44
CA SER A 82 -67.92 1.55 25.20
C SER A 82 -67.79 2.90 25.89
N THR A 83 -67.10 2.97 27.02
CA THR A 83 -66.75 4.21 27.75
C THR A 83 -65.27 4.56 27.64
N GLN A 84 -64.89 5.71 28.23
CA GLN A 84 -63.49 6.12 28.40
C GLN A 84 -62.68 5.12 29.25
N HIS A 85 -63.34 4.26 30.04
CA HIS A 85 -62.74 3.27 30.90
C HIS A 85 -62.96 1.82 30.44
N LEU A 86 -63.94 1.53 29.56
CA LEU A 86 -64.26 0.17 29.09
C LEU A 86 -64.82 0.16 27.66
N LYS A 87 -64.19 -0.46 26.65
CA LYS A 87 -64.81 -0.72 25.31
C LYS A 87 -65.25 -2.18 25.09
N PRO A 88 -66.50 -2.49 24.69
CA PRO A 88 -66.95 -3.80 24.21
C PRO A 88 -66.78 -3.96 22.70
N PHE A 89 -66.76 -5.23 22.29
CA PHE A 89 -66.95 -5.71 20.91
C PHE A 89 -68.01 -6.84 20.87
N PRO A 90 -68.20 -7.56 19.74
CA PRO A 90 -69.00 -8.78 19.66
C PRO A 90 -68.18 -10.08 19.41
N ALA A 91 -68.69 -11.27 19.79
CA ALA A 91 -68.67 -12.54 19.01
C ALA A 91 -68.97 -13.85 19.81
N ALA A 92 -69.54 -14.85 19.13
CA ALA A 92 -69.95 -16.24 19.49
C ALA A 92 -68.85 -17.14 20.12
N THR A 93 -69.01 -18.36 20.68
CA THR A 93 -70.05 -19.32 21.13
C THR A 93 -69.33 -20.29 22.11
N LYS A 94 -69.99 -20.86 23.14
CA LYS A 94 -69.60 -22.14 23.78
C LYS A 94 -70.78 -23.11 23.78
N GLU A 95 -70.51 -24.40 23.61
CA GLU A 95 -71.48 -25.49 23.38
C GLU A 95 -72.13 -26.07 24.65
N ASN A 96 -71.79 -25.57 25.84
CA ASN A 96 -72.26 -26.17 27.09
C ASN A 96 -73.31 -25.23 27.71
N GLY A 97 -74.51 -25.77 27.95
CA GLY A 97 -75.77 -25.06 28.21
C GLY A 97 -75.89 -24.28 29.52
N ASP A 98 -74.87 -23.52 29.93
CA ASP A 98 -74.96 -22.58 31.05
C ASP A 98 -75.52 -21.22 30.61
N SER A 99 -76.25 -20.55 31.51
CA SER A 99 -76.77 -19.19 31.28
C SER A 99 -75.63 -18.17 31.13
N VAL A 100 -75.66 -17.35 30.06
CA VAL A 100 -74.65 -16.31 29.84
C VAL A 100 -74.98 -15.09 30.70
N LYS A 101 -74.42 -15.04 31.90
CA LYS A 101 -74.55 -13.91 32.85
C LYS A 101 -73.93 -12.60 32.32
N TYR A 102 -72.91 -12.71 31.45
CA TYR A 102 -72.17 -11.59 30.85
C TYR A 102 -71.79 -11.88 29.40
N LEU A 103 -71.99 -10.92 28.50
CA LEU A 103 -71.66 -11.04 27.07
C LEU A 103 -70.17 -10.65 26.84
N ARG A 104 -69.30 -11.52 26.27
CA ARG A 104 -67.84 -11.29 26.10
C ARG A 104 -67.37 -11.34 24.63
N SER A 105 -66.36 -10.53 24.26
CA SER A 105 -65.79 -10.41 22.89
C SER A 105 -64.35 -9.85 22.87
N LYS A 106 -63.73 -9.75 21.67
CA LYS A 106 -62.33 -9.43 21.40
C LYS A 106 -62.15 -8.05 20.72
N ALA A 107 -61.28 -7.13 21.22
CA ALA A 107 -60.92 -5.86 20.54
C ALA A 107 -59.60 -5.16 20.98
N GLU A 108 -59.07 -4.32 20.07
CA GLU A 108 -57.99 -3.34 20.25
C GLU A 108 -58.46 -2.03 20.94
N TRP A 109 -57.51 -1.32 21.59
CA TRP A 109 -57.77 -0.16 22.45
C TRP A 109 -57.02 1.11 22.04
N VAL A 110 -57.68 2.25 22.28
CA VAL A 110 -57.09 3.61 22.28
C VAL A 110 -57.23 4.19 23.69
N MET A 111 -56.12 4.61 24.29
CA MET A 111 -56.03 5.06 25.69
C MET A 111 -56.28 6.57 25.82
N PRO A 112 -57.08 7.03 26.80
CA PRO A 112 -57.06 8.42 27.24
C PRO A 112 -55.74 8.75 27.97
N THR A 113 -55.42 10.03 28.14
CA THR A 113 -54.20 10.51 28.81
C THR A 113 -54.31 10.32 30.33
N GLY A 114 -53.61 9.32 30.90
CA GLY A 114 -53.59 9.05 32.35
C GLY A 114 -52.79 7.78 32.72
N SER A 115 -52.51 7.52 34.01
CA SER A 115 -51.81 6.29 34.46
C SER A 115 -52.80 5.18 34.85
N TYR A 116 -52.68 3.97 34.30
CA TYR A 116 -53.69 2.90 34.46
C TYR A 116 -53.12 1.54 34.89
N VAL A 117 -53.94 0.72 35.56
CA VAL A 117 -53.71 -0.72 35.79
C VAL A 117 -54.55 -1.53 34.79
N VAL A 118 -53.98 -2.59 34.20
CA VAL A 118 -54.69 -3.43 33.22
C VAL A 118 -54.93 -4.81 33.78
N GLU A 119 -56.18 -5.22 33.88
CA GLU A 119 -56.60 -6.55 34.28
C GLU A 119 -56.86 -7.45 33.07
N THR A 120 -56.51 -8.73 33.20
CA THR A 120 -56.51 -9.67 32.08
C THR A 120 -57.83 -10.37 31.78
N GLU A 121 -58.90 -10.21 32.58
CA GLU A 121 -60.27 -10.64 32.22
C GLU A 121 -61.43 -10.14 33.15
N GLY A 122 -61.94 -8.91 33.01
CA GLY A 122 -63.18 -8.56 33.73
C GLY A 122 -63.62 -7.10 33.70
N ALA A 123 -64.68 -6.75 32.96
CA ALA A 123 -65.22 -5.38 32.98
C ALA A 123 -65.76 -4.96 34.36
N LYS A 124 -66.37 -5.92 35.09
CA LYS A 124 -66.86 -5.69 36.46
C LYS A 124 -65.72 -5.45 37.45
N ASP A 125 -64.59 -6.11 37.26
CA ASP A 125 -63.42 -6.02 38.14
C ASP A 125 -62.67 -4.70 37.90
N ALA A 126 -62.62 -4.23 36.65
CA ALA A 126 -62.20 -2.87 36.33
C ALA A 126 -63.09 -1.79 36.99
N TYR A 127 -64.41 -1.96 37.01
CA TYR A 127 -65.32 -1.08 37.77
C TYR A 127 -65.09 -1.19 39.27
N ALA A 128 -64.85 -2.38 39.82
CA ALA A 128 -64.51 -2.53 41.24
C ALA A 128 -63.20 -1.80 41.58
N GLY A 129 -62.18 -1.91 40.73
CA GLY A 129 -60.93 -1.15 40.86
C GLY A 129 -61.14 0.37 40.84
N SER A 130 -61.89 0.85 39.84
CA SER A 130 -62.04 2.28 39.57
C SER A 130 -63.04 2.97 40.50
N GLU A 131 -64.23 2.39 40.69
CA GLU A 131 -65.34 3.02 41.41
C GLU A 131 -65.37 2.64 42.89
N ILE A 132 -65.08 1.37 43.23
CA ILE A 132 -65.12 0.91 44.64
C ILE A 132 -63.78 1.16 45.33
N LEU A 133 -62.67 0.79 44.68
CA LEU A 133 -61.32 0.92 45.23
C LEU A 133 -60.64 2.24 44.82
N GLY A 134 -61.24 3.03 43.93
CA GLY A 134 -60.83 4.39 43.63
C GLY A 134 -59.48 4.52 42.90
N ILE A 135 -59.04 3.49 42.18
CA ILE A 135 -57.80 3.49 41.37
C ILE A 135 -58.15 3.17 39.91
N PRO A 136 -57.72 3.98 38.93
CA PRO A 136 -58.05 3.74 37.52
C PRO A 136 -57.59 2.37 37.01
N THR A 137 -58.56 1.48 36.76
CA THR A 137 -58.34 0.10 36.32
C THR A 137 -59.10 -0.17 35.04
N LEU A 138 -58.44 -0.83 34.09
CA LEU A 138 -58.95 -1.14 32.76
C LEU A 138 -59.00 -2.67 32.58
N ALA A 139 -60.04 -3.16 31.92
CA ALA A 139 -60.16 -4.57 31.56
C ALA A 139 -59.71 -4.82 30.11
N LYS A 140 -58.95 -5.89 29.86
CA LYS A 140 -58.63 -6.37 28.51
C LYS A 140 -59.12 -7.80 28.28
N PRO A 141 -59.87 -8.07 27.20
CA PRO A 141 -60.34 -9.42 26.91
C PRO A 141 -59.29 -10.29 26.22
N GLY A 142 -59.09 -11.50 26.73
CA GLY A 142 -58.48 -12.59 25.96
C GLY A 142 -56.95 -12.66 26.06
N VAL A 143 -56.54 -13.68 26.78
CA VAL A 143 -55.17 -14.16 27.05
C VAL A 143 -54.40 -14.48 25.74
N SER A 144 -55.07 -15.01 24.71
CA SER A 144 -54.45 -15.42 23.43
C SER A 144 -54.09 -14.29 22.46
N PHE A 145 -54.34 -13.02 22.78
CA PHE A 145 -54.06 -11.89 21.88
C PHE A 145 -52.74 -11.17 22.07
N TYR A 146 -52.15 -11.24 23.26
CA TYR A 146 -50.87 -10.58 23.53
C TYR A 146 -49.73 -11.06 22.61
N ALA A 147 -49.88 -12.22 21.98
CA ALA A 147 -48.90 -12.78 21.05
C ALA A 147 -49.06 -12.31 19.58
N LYS A 148 -50.19 -11.72 19.18
CA LYS A 148 -50.49 -11.40 17.76
C LYS A 148 -50.47 -9.91 17.41
N GLU A 149 -50.74 -9.00 18.34
CA GLU A 149 -50.78 -7.55 18.07
C GLU A 149 -49.65 -6.80 18.78
N LYS A 150 -48.88 -6.00 18.02
CA LYS A 150 -47.83 -5.11 18.54
C LYS A 150 -48.48 -3.83 19.06
N TRP A 151 -48.86 -3.82 20.33
CA TRP A 151 -49.38 -2.62 20.99
C TRP A 151 -48.35 -2.06 21.99
N ARG A 152 -48.24 -0.74 22.11
CA ARG A 152 -47.40 -0.01 23.09
C ARG A 152 -48.15 1.24 23.55
N SER A 153 -48.52 1.30 24.83
CA SER A 153 -49.01 2.52 25.48
C SER A 153 -48.11 2.90 26.65
N PRO A 154 -47.60 4.15 26.70
CA PRO A 154 -46.73 4.61 27.78
C PRO A 154 -47.47 4.81 29.12
N SER A 155 -48.79 4.68 29.15
CA SER A 155 -49.62 5.05 30.30
C SER A 155 -50.04 3.88 31.20
N VAL A 156 -49.72 2.64 30.84
CA VAL A 156 -49.98 1.47 31.70
C VAL A 156 -48.87 1.32 32.74
N LYS A 157 -49.23 1.04 34.00
CA LYS A 157 -48.28 0.82 35.11
C LYS A 157 -48.08 -0.66 35.45
N VAL A 158 -49.18 -1.43 35.57
CA VAL A 158 -49.17 -2.82 36.03
C VAL A 158 -50.17 -3.67 35.25
N VAL A 159 -49.78 -4.89 34.87
CA VAL A 159 -50.67 -5.95 34.40
C VAL A 159 -51.10 -6.79 35.59
N LEU A 160 -52.40 -6.85 35.87
CA LEU A 160 -53.01 -7.55 36.98
C LEU A 160 -53.71 -8.83 36.51
N GLY A 161 -53.40 -9.95 37.14
CA GLY A 161 -54.10 -11.22 36.97
C GLY A 161 -54.97 -11.57 38.18
N ASP A 162 -55.99 -12.39 37.98
CA ASP A 162 -56.73 -12.99 39.10
C ASP A 162 -55.90 -14.06 39.81
N SER A 163 -56.32 -14.48 41.01
CA SER A 163 -55.55 -15.41 41.84
C SER A 163 -55.18 -16.74 41.17
N ASP A 164 -55.98 -17.22 40.20
CA ASP A 164 -55.70 -18.43 39.41
C ASP A 164 -54.60 -18.26 38.35
N THR A 165 -54.06 -17.05 38.17
CA THR A 165 -52.94 -16.76 37.26
C THR A 165 -51.70 -17.55 37.66
N TRP A 166 -51.47 -17.76 38.97
CA TRP A 166 -50.32 -18.50 39.48
C TRP A 166 -50.26 -19.96 38.99
N VAL A 167 -51.40 -20.55 38.64
CA VAL A 167 -51.55 -21.99 38.41
C VAL A 167 -52.07 -22.35 37.00
N LYS A 168 -52.31 -21.36 36.13
CA LYS A 168 -52.81 -21.57 34.76
C LYS A 168 -51.76 -21.18 33.70
N PRO A 169 -51.22 -22.14 32.91
CA PRO A 169 -50.15 -21.87 31.94
C PRO A 169 -50.48 -20.79 30.90
N GLN A 170 -51.75 -20.71 30.48
CA GLN A 170 -52.20 -19.70 29.51
C GLN A 170 -52.17 -18.30 30.12
N LEU A 171 -52.59 -18.15 31.38
CA LEU A 171 -52.62 -16.86 32.08
C LEU A 171 -51.21 -16.34 32.34
N ILE A 172 -50.30 -17.20 32.83
CA ILE A 172 -48.87 -16.88 33.03
C ILE A 172 -48.24 -16.35 31.73
N THR A 173 -48.40 -17.09 30.64
CA THR A 173 -47.85 -16.72 29.33
C THR A 173 -48.30 -15.32 28.92
N SER A 174 -49.54 -14.97 29.23
CA SER A 174 -50.18 -13.75 28.76
C SER A 174 -49.87 -12.54 29.63
N ALA A 175 -49.79 -12.73 30.95
CA ALA A 175 -49.29 -11.71 31.87
C ALA A 175 -47.86 -11.27 31.49
N ILE A 176 -47.00 -12.24 31.15
CA ILE A 176 -45.62 -11.99 30.74
C ILE A 176 -45.55 -11.30 29.37
N LEU A 177 -46.21 -11.86 28.35
CA LEU A 177 -46.19 -11.26 27.01
C LEU A 177 -46.81 -9.86 27.00
N GLY A 178 -47.88 -9.64 27.78
CA GLY A 178 -48.48 -8.33 27.96
C GLY A 178 -47.54 -7.33 28.59
N SER A 179 -46.82 -7.74 29.63
CA SER A 179 -45.86 -6.88 30.32
C SER A 179 -44.64 -6.55 29.47
N LEU A 180 -44.14 -7.50 28.67
CA LEU A 180 -43.05 -7.23 27.71
C LEU A 180 -43.48 -6.26 26.61
N ALA A 181 -44.70 -6.41 26.10
CA ALA A 181 -45.23 -5.51 25.06
C ALA A 181 -45.37 -4.07 25.59
N GLN A 182 -45.80 -3.90 26.85
CA GLN A 182 -46.02 -2.58 27.45
C GLN A 182 -44.83 -2.02 28.23
N LYS A 183 -43.79 -2.82 28.50
CA LYS A 183 -42.71 -2.51 29.43
C LYS A 183 -43.22 -2.19 30.85
N THR A 184 -44.15 -2.99 31.34
CA THR A 184 -44.82 -2.81 32.65
C THR A 184 -44.48 -3.91 33.64
N LYS A 185 -44.90 -3.73 34.90
CA LYS A 185 -44.80 -4.74 35.96
C LYS A 185 -46.02 -5.67 35.95
N ILE A 186 -45.89 -6.84 36.60
CA ILE A 186 -46.94 -7.85 36.77
C ILE A 186 -47.33 -7.91 38.25
N GLN A 187 -48.63 -8.06 38.52
CA GLN A 187 -49.10 -8.48 39.83
C GLN A 187 -50.28 -9.45 39.68
N VAL A 188 -50.55 -10.22 40.73
CA VAL A 188 -51.71 -11.11 40.82
C VAL A 188 -52.52 -10.80 42.08
N VAL A 189 -53.85 -10.76 41.97
CA VAL A 189 -54.75 -10.57 43.11
C VAL A 189 -54.60 -11.76 44.08
N PRO A 190 -54.40 -11.53 45.39
CA PRO A 190 -54.26 -12.60 46.36
C PRO A 190 -55.60 -13.29 46.64
N ASP A 191 -55.56 -14.54 47.09
CA ASP A 191 -56.75 -15.27 47.50
C ASP A 191 -57.45 -14.61 48.70
N CYS A 192 -58.74 -14.32 48.53
CA CYS A 192 -59.60 -13.71 49.53
C CYS A 192 -60.45 -14.80 50.21
N LYS A 193 -60.44 -14.80 51.55
CA LYS A 193 -61.13 -15.82 52.35
C LYS A 193 -62.63 -15.84 52.05
N GLY A 194 -63.16 -17.01 51.69
CA GLY A 194 -64.58 -17.21 51.37
C GLY A 194 -64.92 -17.24 49.88
N PHE A 195 -63.92 -17.10 48.99
CA PHE A 195 -64.09 -17.18 47.53
C PHE A 195 -63.18 -18.27 46.94
N GLU A 196 -63.68 -19.01 45.95
CA GLU A 196 -62.92 -20.06 45.24
C GLU A 196 -61.82 -19.47 44.33
N LYS A 197 -62.07 -18.27 43.80
CA LYS A 197 -61.16 -17.48 42.97
C LYS A 197 -61.36 -16.01 43.32
N SER A 198 -60.27 -15.24 43.36
CA SER A 198 -60.33 -13.81 43.72
C SER A 198 -59.91 -12.92 42.56
N GLY A 199 -60.87 -12.11 42.07
CA GLY A 199 -60.65 -10.91 41.27
C GLY A 199 -60.79 -9.64 42.13
N LEU A 200 -60.89 -8.47 41.49
CA LEU A 200 -61.00 -7.20 42.22
C LEU A 200 -62.36 -7.01 42.90
N VAL A 201 -63.42 -7.60 42.35
CA VAL A 201 -64.74 -7.62 43.02
C VAL A 201 -64.65 -8.37 44.35
N GLU A 202 -64.08 -9.57 44.37
CA GLU A 202 -63.92 -10.35 45.59
C GLU A 202 -62.93 -9.68 46.57
N PHE A 203 -61.86 -9.05 46.04
CA PHE A 203 -60.93 -8.25 46.83
C PHE A 203 -61.66 -7.11 47.56
N ALA A 204 -62.51 -6.35 46.87
CA ALA A 204 -63.30 -5.29 47.46
C ALA A 204 -64.33 -5.81 48.48
N LYS A 205 -65.07 -6.89 48.15
CA LYS A 205 -66.05 -7.51 49.06
C LYS A 205 -65.45 -8.03 50.36
N SER A 206 -64.17 -8.41 50.34
CA SER A 206 -63.47 -8.86 51.54
C SER A 206 -63.13 -7.72 52.53
N GLY A 207 -63.59 -6.49 52.25
CA GLY A 207 -63.40 -5.32 53.11
C GLY A 207 -62.09 -4.57 52.87
N LYS A 208 -61.40 -4.85 51.75
CA LYS A 208 -60.16 -4.17 51.39
C LYS A 208 -60.42 -2.74 50.95
N THR A 209 -59.51 -1.85 51.33
CA THR A 209 -59.61 -0.41 51.07
C THR A 209 -58.82 0.00 49.83
N LYS A 210 -59.02 1.24 49.37
CA LYS A 210 -58.15 1.89 48.37
C LYS A 210 -56.66 1.79 48.71
N GLN A 211 -56.29 1.92 49.99
CA GLN A 211 -54.90 1.81 50.43
C GLN A 211 -54.34 0.40 50.25
N ASP A 212 -55.16 -0.63 50.49
CA ASP A 212 -54.76 -2.02 50.28
C ASP A 212 -54.58 -2.33 48.79
N TYR A 213 -55.43 -1.77 47.94
CA TYR A 213 -55.27 -1.91 46.50
C TYR A 213 -54.01 -1.18 45.98
N GLN A 214 -53.71 0.01 46.49
CA GLN A 214 -52.48 0.72 46.15
C GLN A 214 -51.23 -0.09 46.58
N LYS A 215 -51.22 -0.69 47.78
CA LYS A 215 -50.14 -1.56 48.23
C LYS A 215 -49.93 -2.77 47.32
N LEU A 216 -51.01 -3.37 46.82
CA LEU A 216 -50.94 -4.47 45.86
C LEU A 216 -50.28 -4.04 44.54
N ILE A 217 -50.62 -2.85 44.04
CA ILE A 217 -50.03 -2.29 42.81
C ILE A 217 -48.55 -1.93 43.02
N ASP A 218 -48.21 -1.35 44.17
CA ASP A 218 -46.85 -0.93 44.49
C ASP A 218 -45.89 -2.13 44.63
N SER A 219 -46.40 -3.29 45.05
CA SER A 219 -45.65 -4.55 45.12
C SER A 219 -45.54 -5.29 43.79
N ALA A 220 -45.94 -4.68 42.67
CA ALA A 220 -45.84 -5.31 41.36
C ALA A 220 -44.37 -5.59 40.97
N MET A 221 -44.17 -6.76 40.38
CA MET A 221 -42.89 -7.33 40.01
C MET A 221 -42.50 -7.02 38.57
N THR A 222 -41.21 -6.89 38.30
CA THR A 222 -40.68 -7.02 36.93
C THR A 222 -40.93 -8.43 36.38
N VAL A 223 -40.82 -8.60 35.06
CA VAL A 223 -40.97 -9.93 34.44
C VAL A 223 -39.96 -10.94 34.98
N GLY A 224 -38.72 -10.50 35.29
CA GLY A 224 -37.69 -11.36 35.88
C GLY A 224 -38.02 -11.79 37.31
N GLU A 225 -38.47 -10.85 38.15
CA GLU A 225 -38.92 -11.13 39.52
C GLU A 225 -40.13 -12.07 39.53
N PHE A 226 -41.14 -11.80 38.69
CA PHE A 226 -42.33 -12.65 38.55
C PHE A 226 -41.97 -14.08 38.13
N LEU A 227 -41.09 -14.24 37.13
CA LEU A 227 -40.60 -15.55 36.70
C LEU A 227 -39.84 -16.31 37.80
N THR A 228 -39.18 -15.57 38.70
CA THR A 228 -38.44 -16.14 39.84
C THR A 228 -39.40 -16.57 40.96
N GLU A 229 -40.48 -15.83 41.17
CA GLU A 229 -41.49 -16.10 42.20
C GLU A 229 -42.43 -17.26 41.84
N LEU A 230 -42.77 -17.41 40.55
CA LEU A 230 -43.71 -18.40 40.02
C LEU A 230 -43.59 -19.81 40.66
N PRO A 231 -42.40 -20.46 40.70
CA PRO A 231 -42.30 -21.84 41.21
C PRO A 231 -42.73 -21.99 42.67
N SER A 232 -42.59 -20.94 43.48
CA SER A 232 -42.94 -20.96 44.91
C SER A 232 -44.43 -21.16 45.17
N HIS A 233 -45.29 -20.87 44.17
CA HIS A 233 -46.74 -21.05 44.20
C HIS A 233 -47.21 -22.44 43.74
N TRP A 234 -46.28 -23.36 43.38
CA TRP A 234 -46.63 -24.67 42.81
C TRP A 234 -46.50 -25.83 43.79
N LYS A 235 -46.22 -25.57 45.06
CA LYS A 235 -45.92 -26.59 46.08
C LYS A 235 -47.02 -27.62 46.26
N ASP A 236 -48.28 -27.21 46.10
CA ASP A 236 -49.45 -28.06 46.33
C ASP A 236 -50.09 -28.59 45.02
N LEU A 237 -49.41 -28.43 43.88
CA LEU A 237 -49.91 -28.86 42.56
C LEU A 237 -49.45 -30.28 42.20
N ASP A 238 -50.23 -30.97 41.36
CA ASP A 238 -49.84 -32.28 40.86
C ASP A 238 -48.70 -32.20 39.83
N LYS A 239 -47.96 -33.32 39.67
CA LYS A 239 -46.79 -33.39 38.78
C LYS A 239 -47.09 -33.00 37.33
N ARG A 240 -48.28 -33.34 36.81
CA ARG A 240 -48.69 -33.05 35.43
C ARG A 240 -49.03 -31.57 35.25
N GLN A 241 -49.59 -30.93 36.28
CA GLN A 241 -49.81 -29.48 36.31
C GLN A 241 -48.47 -28.73 36.32
N VAL A 242 -47.55 -29.13 37.20
CA VAL A 242 -46.21 -28.53 37.28
C VAL A 242 -45.47 -28.64 35.95
N GLU A 243 -45.51 -29.79 35.27
CA GLU A 243 -44.86 -29.97 33.96
C GLU A 243 -45.41 -29.00 32.89
N LYS A 244 -46.74 -28.83 32.81
CA LYS A 244 -47.36 -27.90 31.88
C LYS A 244 -46.98 -26.44 32.17
N LEU A 245 -46.87 -26.09 33.44
CA LEU A 245 -46.47 -24.76 33.90
C LEU A 245 -45.01 -24.49 33.54
N THR A 246 -44.10 -25.43 33.81
CA THR A 246 -42.69 -25.34 33.42
C THR A 246 -42.50 -25.16 31.92
N GLN A 247 -43.22 -25.92 31.10
CA GLN A 247 -43.15 -25.77 29.64
C GLN A 247 -43.60 -24.39 29.19
N ALA A 248 -44.66 -23.83 29.79
CA ALA A 248 -45.11 -22.48 29.48
C ALA A 248 -44.06 -21.42 29.89
N THR A 249 -43.47 -21.56 31.07
CA THR A 249 -42.39 -20.68 31.57
C THR A 249 -41.17 -20.71 30.64
N LEU A 250 -40.69 -21.88 30.23
CA LEU A 250 -39.55 -22.00 29.32
C LEU A 250 -39.81 -21.35 27.95
N ARG A 251 -41.03 -21.51 27.40
CA ARG A 251 -41.41 -20.88 26.12
C ARG A 251 -41.35 -19.36 26.16
N VAL A 252 -41.68 -18.75 27.31
CA VAL A 252 -41.64 -17.29 27.45
C VAL A 252 -40.27 -16.76 27.85
N MET A 253 -39.45 -17.54 28.58
CA MET A 253 -38.08 -17.16 28.92
C MET A 253 -37.23 -16.84 27.67
N GLY A 254 -37.41 -17.57 26.56
CA GLY A 254 -36.73 -17.28 25.29
C GLY A 254 -37.13 -15.94 24.64
N LYS A 255 -38.17 -15.27 25.15
CA LYS A 255 -38.65 -13.96 24.68
C LYS A 255 -38.33 -12.81 25.64
N VAL A 256 -37.71 -13.10 26.78
CA VAL A 256 -37.39 -12.12 27.83
C VAL A 256 -35.89 -11.84 27.84
N ASN A 257 -35.50 -10.57 27.99
CA ASN A 257 -34.11 -10.17 28.12
C ASN A 257 -33.59 -10.39 29.55
N LEU A 258 -33.45 -11.65 29.95
CA LEU A 258 -32.92 -12.05 31.27
C LEU A 258 -31.39 -12.08 31.25
N THR A 259 -30.76 -11.60 32.32
CA THR A 259 -29.33 -11.79 32.60
C THR A 259 -29.01 -13.29 32.78
N HIS A 260 -27.72 -13.64 32.68
CA HIS A 260 -27.26 -15.02 32.94
C HIS A 260 -27.65 -15.49 34.35
N MET A 261 -27.44 -14.64 35.36
CA MET A 261 -27.77 -14.94 36.77
C MET A 261 -29.28 -15.14 37.00
N GLU A 262 -30.14 -14.31 36.41
CA GLU A 262 -31.60 -14.51 36.49
C GLU A 262 -32.04 -15.78 35.77
N THR A 263 -31.44 -16.04 34.60
CA THR A 263 -31.72 -17.26 33.82
C THR A 263 -31.39 -18.50 34.65
N ASP A 264 -30.20 -18.58 35.25
CA ASP A 264 -29.79 -19.75 36.04
C ASP A 264 -30.64 -19.90 37.32
N LYS A 265 -30.96 -18.79 38.02
CA LYS A 265 -31.87 -18.82 39.19
C LYS A 265 -33.25 -19.39 38.86
N ILE A 266 -33.87 -18.93 37.77
CA ILE A 266 -35.18 -19.43 37.34
C ILE A 266 -35.08 -20.90 36.94
N LEU A 267 -34.02 -21.28 36.21
CA LEU A 267 -33.82 -22.67 35.80
C LEU A 267 -33.62 -23.62 36.99
N ASP A 268 -32.89 -23.20 38.03
CA ASP A 268 -32.70 -24.01 39.23
C ASP A 268 -33.99 -24.14 40.03
N ALA A 269 -34.75 -23.06 40.20
CA ALA A 269 -36.08 -23.11 40.83
C ALA A 269 -37.05 -24.05 40.08
N LEU A 270 -37.02 -24.04 38.73
CA LEU A 270 -37.82 -24.96 37.92
C LEU A 270 -37.35 -26.42 38.06
N LYS A 271 -36.05 -26.68 38.16
CA LYS A 271 -35.50 -28.04 38.35
C LYS A 271 -35.93 -28.64 39.68
N GLU A 272 -35.97 -27.85 40.75
CA GLU A 272 -36.39 -28.30 42.09
C GLU A 272 -37.84 -28.81 42.09
N HIS A 273 -38.74 -28.17 41.33
CA HIS A 273 -40.17 -28.50 41.34
C HIS A 273 -40.55 -29.59 40.32
N THR A 274 -39.72 -29.91 39.33
CA THR A 274 -40.09 -30.74 38.15
C THR A 274 -39.49 -32.14 38.15
N GLY A 275 -39.15 -32.70 39.32
CA GLY A 275 -38.50 -34.00 39.48
C GLY A 275 -38.82 -35.01 38.35
N SER A 276 -37.76 -35.55 37.73
CA SER A 276 -37.74 -36.49 36.58
C SER A 276 -37.89 -35.93 35.14
N ALA A 277 -38.26 -34.67 34.89
CA ALA A 277 -38.38 -34.12 33.51
C ALA A 277 -37.03 -33.77 32.83
N LYS A 278 -35.93 -34.48 33.16
CA LYS A 278 -34.55 -34.08 32.83
C LYS A 278 -34.25 -33.96 31.32
N GLY A 279 -34.74 -34.86 30.47
CA GLY A 279 -34.28 -34.97 29.07
C GLY A 279 -34.69 -33.82 28.15
N VAL A 280 -35.99 -33.51 28.11
CA VAL A 280 -36.55 -32.46 27.23
C VAL A 280 -36.16 -31.07 27.73
N LEU A 281 -36.14 -30.86 29.05
CA LEU A 281 -35.72 -29.60 29.67
C LEU A 281 -34.25 -29.29 29.37
N THR A 282 -33.38 -30.29 29.47
CA THR A 282 -31.94 -30.11 29.22
C THR A 282 -31.68 -29.64 27.79
N ASN A 283 -32.38 -30.20 26.80
CA ASN A 283 -32.19 -29.81 25.40
C ASN A 283 -32.65 -28.37 25.12
N GLU A 284 -33.78 -27.95 25.70
CA GLU A 284 -34.27 -26.58 25.50
C GLU A 284 -33.41 -25.55 26.27
N ILE A 285 -32.88 -25.92 27.44
CA ILE A 285 -31.89 -25.12 28.19
C ILE A 285 -30.62 -24.95 27.36
N LYS A 286 -30.09 -26.04 26.79
CA LYS A 286 -28.91 -26.01 25.91
C LYS A 286 -29.15 -25.12 24.69
N ARG A 287 -30.31 -25.24 24.05
CA ARG A 287 -30.70 -24.42 22.90
C ARG A 287 -30.74 -22.92 23.25
N LEU A 288 -31.31 -22.57 24.40
CA LEU A 288 -31.40 -21.18 24.85
C LEU A 288 -30.00 -20.61 25.17
N LYS A 289 -29.15 -21.36 25.87
CA LYS A 289 -27.75 -20.96 26.15
C LYS A 289 -26.95 -20.77 24.86
N LEU A 290 -27.08 -21.69 23.91
CA LEU A 290 -26.42 -21.63 22.59
C LEU A 290 -26.88 -20.42 21.76
N SER A 291 -28.18 -20.09 21.79
CA SER A 291 -28.72 -18.95 21.05
C SER A 291 -28.25 -17.61 21.60
N LYS A 292 -28.11 -17.50 22.93
CA LYS A 292 -27.60 -16.29 23.60
C LYS A 292 -26.11 -16.10 23.34
N SER A 293 -25.28 -17.14 23.46
CA SER A 293 -23.84 -17.02 23.20
C SER A 293 -23.56 -16.54 21.77
N LEU A 294 -24.26 -17.12 20.77
CA LEU A 294 -24.15 -16.71 19.38
C LEU A 294 -24.61 -15.25 19.14
N ALA A 295 -25.66 -14.81 19.82
CA ALA A 295 -26.12 -13.42 19.74
C ALA A 295 -25.09 -12.44 20.34
N THR A 296 -24.51 -12.78 21.50
CA THR A 296 -23.50 -11.97 22.17
C THR A 296 -22.27 -11.75 21.29
N VAL A 297 -21.73 -12.81 20.68
CA VAL A 297 -20.57 -12.71 19.76
C VAL A 297 -20.87 -11.77 18.59
N LYS A 298 -22.09 -11.82 18.03
CA LYS A 298 -22.49 -10.97 16.89
C LYS A 298 -22.75 -9.51 17.26
N THR A 299 -23.01 -9.21 18.53
CA THR A 299 -23.27 -7.84 19.00
C THR A 299 -22.06 -7.15 19.62
N ASP A 300 -21.00 -7.89 19.94
CA ASP A 300 -19.77 -7.33 20.47
C ASP A 300 -19.02 -6.57 19.36
N LYS A 301 -18.73 -5.29 19.63
CA LYS A 301 -18.11 -4.35 18.68
C LYS A 301 -16.74 -4.81 18.17
N ARG A 302 -16.07 -5.73 18.88
CA ARG A 302 -14.79 -6.31 18.44
C ARG A 302 -14.97 -7.18 17.19
N PHE A 303 -16.13 -7.80 17.01
CA PHE A 303 -16.41 -8.73 15.91
C PHE A 303 -17.21 -8.05 14.80
N ASP A 304 -16.50 -7.51 13.81
CA ASP A 304 -17.13 -6.92 12.62
C ASP A 304 -17.71 -8.04 11.74
N PRO A 305 -19.04 -8.06 11.48
CA PRO A 305 -19.67 -9.08 10.64
C PRO A 305 -19.10 -9.18 9.23
N ASN A 306 -18.56 -8.07 8.68
CA ASN A 306 -17.98 -8.05 7.34
C ASN A 306 -16.57 -8.69 7.29
N ARG A 307 -15.97 -8.95 8.44
CA ARG A 307 -14.65 -9.59 8.60
C ARG A 307 -14.75 -11.01 9.14
N GLN A 308 -15.96 -11.54 9.23
CA GLN A 308 -16.18 -12.92 9.56
C GLN A 308 -15.85 -13.79 8.34
N VAL A 309 -14.84 -14.64 8.46
CA VAL A 309 -14.54 -15.64 7.43
C VAL A 309 -15.54 -16.78 7.59
N LYS A 310 -16.45 -16.93 6.63
CA LYS A 310 -17.51 -17.94 6.67
C LYS A 310 -17.75 -18.51 5.28
N ASP A 311 -17.84 -19.83 5.19
CA ASP A 311 -18.14 -20.56 3.95
C ASP A 311 -17.10 -20.33 2.82
N GLU A 312 -15.90 -19.83 3.15
CA GLU A 312 -14.78 -19.59 2.24
C GLU A 312 -13.43 -19.66 2.95
N THR A 313 -12.32 -19.69 2.21
CA THR A 313 -10.96 -19.61 2.78
C THR A 313 -10.58 -18.17 3.11
N LEU A 314 -9.59 -17.99 4.00
CA LEU A 314 -9.07 -16.66 4.34
C LEU A 314 -8.58 -15.91 3.09
N GLU A 315 -7.88 -16.59 2.19
CA GLU A 315 -7.31 -15.98 1.00
C GLU A 315 -8.41 -15.44 0.06
N VAL A 316 -9.50 -16.20 -0.12
CA VAL A 316 -10.65 -15.76 -0.91
C VAL A 316 -11.35 -14.58 -0.23
N HIS A 317 -11.47 -14.61 1.10
CA HIS A 317 -12.06 -13.52 1.88
C HIS A 317 -11.26 -12.22 1.71
N ILE A 318 -9.94 -12.30 1.86
CA ILE A 318 -9.01 -11.18 1.69
C ILE A 318 -9.04 -10.66 0.24
N LEU A 319 -9.04 -11.55 -0.76
CA LEU A 319 -9.15 -11.15 -2.17
C LEU A 319 -10.42 -10.30 -2.41
N LYS A 320 -11.55 -10.73 -1.86
CA LYS A 320 -12.82 -10.00 -1.97
C LYS A 320 -12.78 -8.65 -1.25
N ARG A 321 -12.23 -8.61 -0.03
CA ARG A 321 -12.24 -7.39 0.82
C ARG A 321 -11.21 -6.35 0.42
N VAL A 322 -9.95 -6.76 0.30
CA VAL A 322 -8.82 -5.84 0.10
C VAL A 322 -8.69 -5.40 -1.35
N PHE A 323 -8.97 -6.31 -2.30
CA PHE A 323 -8.71 -6.04 -3.71
C PHE A 323 -10.00 -5.78 -4.49
N ARG A 324 -10.97 -6.71 -4.49
CA ARG A 324 -12.21 -6.56 -5.28
C ARG A 324 -13.22 -5.59 -4.66
N GLY A 325 -13.14 -5.37 -3.36
CA GLY A 325 -13.98 -4.45 -2.59
C GLY A 325 -13.33 -3.09 -2.35
N SER A 326 -12.13 -2.85 -2.89
CA SER A 326 -11.46 -1.55 -2.81
C SER A 326 -12.12 -0.53 -3.73
N GLU A 327 -12.16 0.74 -3.30
CA GLU A 327 -12.57 1.86 -4.15
C GLU A 327 -11.59 2.07 -5.33
N THR A 328 -10.33 1.69 -5.14
CA THR A 328 -9.30 1.75 -6.18
C THR A 328 -8.99 0.35 -6.70
N PRO A 329 -9.09 0.10 -8.01
CA PRO A 329 -8.83 -1.23 -8.54
C PRO A 329 -7.34 -1.61 -8.39
N TYR A 330 -7.11 -2.90 -8.16
CA TYR A 330 -5.79 -3.51 -8.13
C TYR A 330 -5.61 -4.48 -9.29
N LYS A 331 -4.38 -4.57 -9.80
CA LYS A 331 -3.96 -5.52 -10.84
C LYS A 331 -2.56 -6.04 -10.52
N VAL A 332 -2.22 -7.22 -11.04
CA VAL A 332 -0.85 -7.72 -11.02
C VAL A 332 -0.30 -7.72 -12.43
N ILE A 333 0.81 -7.00 -12.65
CA ILE A 333 1.49 -6.89 -13.93
C ILE A 333 2.93 -7.36 -13.70
N ASN A 334 3.40 -8.34 -14.47
CA ASN A 334 4.75 -8.91 -14.33
C ASN A 334 5.10 -9.34 -12.88
N ALA A 335 4.16 -10.03 -12.21
CA ALA A 335 4.29 -10.48 -10.82
C ALA A 335 4.47 -9.36 -9.78
N VAL A 336 4.11 -8.12 -10.11
CA VAL A 336 4.11 -6.98 -9.18
C VAL A 336 2.70 -6.44 -9.05
N PHE A 337 2.28 -6.11 -7.83
CA PHE A 337 1.00 -5.47 -7.57
C PHE A 337 1.00 -4.00 -7.95
N TYR A 338 -0.07 -3.58 -8.62
CA TYR A 338 -0.34 -2.21 -8.97
C TYR A 338 -1.71 -1.79 -8.46
N ARG A 339 -1.81 -0.54 -8.02
CA ARG A 339 -3.07 0.11 -7.66
C ARG A 339 -3.31 1.27 -8.63
N TYR A 340 -4.52 1.36 -9.17
CA TYR A 340 -4.87 2.48 -10.02
C TYR A 340 -4.98 3.77 -9.21
N THR A 341 -4.35 4.84 -9.70
CA THR A 341 -4.25 6.12 -8.97
C THR A 341 -5.46 7.03 -9.18
N GLY A 342 -6.30 6.75 -10.19
CA GLY A 342 -7.32 7.69 -10.66
C GLY A 342 -6.75 8.80 -11.57
N LEU A 343 -5.43 8.86 -11.75
CA LEU A 343 -4.72 9.89 -12.52
C LEU A 343 -4.19 9.36 -13.87
N GLY A 344 -4.84 8.34 -14.43
CA GLY A 344 -4.48 7.76 -15.73
C GLY A 344 -3.37 6.69 -15.71
N TYR A 345 -2.79 6.39 -14.54
CA TYR A 345 -1.74 5.37 -14.42
C TYR A 345 -1.88 4.48 -13.17
N TRP A 346 -1.23 3.33 -13.25
CA TRP A 346 -1.13 2.28 -12.24
C TRP A 346 0.17 2.44 -11.46
N GLU A 347 0.09 2.62 -10.16
CA GLU A 347 1.24 2.78 -9.27
C GLU A 347 1.63 1.44 -8.65
N ALA A 348 2.91 1.09 -8.72
CA ALA A 348 3.43 -0.13 -8.12
C ALA A 348 3.35 -0.06 -6.59
N VAL A 349 2.78 -1.09 -5.97
CA VAL A 349 2.73 -1.24 -4.53
C VAL A 349 3.85 -2.16 -4.09
N SER A 350 4.76 -1.65 -3.25
CA SER A 350 5.86 -2.47 -2.73
C SER A 350 5.34 -3.67 -1.92
N GLU A 351 6.04 -4.80 -2.00
CA GLU A 351 5.70 -6.02 -1.26
C GLU A 351 5.57 -5.74 0.25
N ALA A 352 6.51 -4.99 0.84
CA ALA A 352 6.49 -4.65 2.25
C ALA A 352 5.22 -3.86 2.65
N SER A 353 4.81 -2.89 1.81
CA SER A 353 3.59 -2.12 2.06
C SER A 353 2.35 -2.98 1.92
N LEU A 354 2.31 -3.86 0.92
CA LEU A 354 1.17 -4.75 0.72
C LEU A 354 1.06 -5.78 1.85
N LYS A 355 2.16 -6.40 2.27
CA LYS A 355 2.19 -7.33 3.41
C LYS A 355 1.72 -6.68 4.71
N LYS A 356 2.00 -5.38 4.90
CA LYS A 356 1.45 -4.62 6.03
C LYS A 356 -0.07 -4.47 5.93
N ILE A 357 -0.60 -4.10 4.76
CA ILE A 357 -2.06 -4.01 4.54
C ILE A 357 -2.73 -5.38 4.80
N LEU A 358 -2.13 -6.46 4.30
CA LEU A 358 -2.62 -7.82 4.52
C LEU A 358 -2.56 -8.22 5.99
N ALA A 359 -1.48 -7.90 6.70
CA ALA A 359 -1.37 -8.15 8.14
C ALA A 359 -2.49 -7.44 8.92
N ASP A 360 -2.67 -6.15 8.66
CA ASP A 360 -3.68 -5.32 9.34
C ASP A 360 -5.12 -5.81 9.08
N GLU A 361 -5.40 -6.43 7.93
CA GLU A 361 -6.74 -6.97 7.64
C GLU A 361 -6.89 -8.41 8.16
N CYS A 362 -5.86 -9.26 8.05
CA CYS A 362 -5.85 -10.60 8.63
C CYS A 362 -6.03 -10.58 10.16
N GLU A 363 -5.41 -9.63 10.87
CA GLU A 363 -5.59 -9.47 12.33
C GLU A 363 -7.04 -9.18 12.74
N LYS A 364 -7.81 -8.56 11.84
CA LYS A 364 -9.21 -8.20 12.09
C LYS A 364 -10.20 -9.27 11.61
N CYS A 365 -9.72 -10.25 10.85
CA CYS A 365 -10.54 -11.37 10.40
C CYS A 365 -10.78 -12.35 11.55
N TRP A 366 -11.95 -12.97 11.59
CA TRP A 366 -12.31 -13.91 12.66
C TRP A 366 -13.24 -15.02 12.18
N THR A 367 -13.28 -16.13 12.92
CA THR A 367 -14.20 -17.26 12.71
C THR A 367 -15.05 -17.53 13.94
N LEU A 368 -16.19 -18.19 13.73
CA LEU A 368 -16.96 -18.77 14.82
C LEU A 368 -16.35 -20.10 15.22
N GLU A 369 -15.90 -20.18 16.46
CA GLU A 369 -15.41 -21.39 17.08
C GLU A 369 -16.45 -21.92 18.07
N LYS A 370 -16.56 -23.25 18.15
CA LYS A 370 -17.42 -23.92 19.11
C LYS A 370 -16.56 -24.62 20.16
N SER A 371 -16.63 -24.14 21.40
CA SER A 371 -16.00 -24.78 22.55
C SER A 371 -17.09 -25.37 23.45
N GLY A 372 -17.25 -26.69 23.37
CA GLY A 372 -18.34 -27.39 24.07
C GLY A 372 -19.72 -26.97 23.58
N GLU A 373 -20.50 -26.31 24.44
CA GLU A 373 -21.86 -25.79 24.14
C GLU A 373 -21.90 -24.28 23.93
N GLU A 374 -20.74 -23.62 23.91
CA GLU A 374 -20.61 -22.17 23.75
C GLU A 374 -19.97 -21.82 22.40
N TRP A 375 -20.47 -20.74 21.80
CA TRP A 375 -19.87 -20.14 20.61
C TRP A 375 -19.02 -18.95 21.03
N SER A 376 -17.80 -18.88 20.50
CA SER A 376 -16.88 -17.75 20.64
C SER A 376 -16.37 -17.31 19.28
N GLY A 377 -15.89 -16.07 19.18
CA GLY A 377 -15.15 -15.61 18.01
C GLY A 377 -13.65 -15.75 18.23
N ALA A 378 -12.92 -16.24 17.24
CA ALA A 378 -11.47 -16.45 17.29
C ALA A 378 -10.75 -15.62 16.21
N PHE A 379 -9.71 -14.87 16.60
CA PHE A 379 -8.87 -14.04 15.72
C PHE A 379 -7.53 -14.72 15.43
N GLU A 380 -7.55 -15.79 14.64
CA GLU A 380 -6.37 -16.65 14.44
C GLU A 380 -5.59 -16.33 13.16
N PHE A 381 -6.06 -15.36 12.38
CA PHE A 381 -5.56 -15.17 11.02
C PHE A 381 -4.32 -14.29 10.91
N GLY A 382 -4.00 -13.48 11.94
CA GLY A 382 -2.85 -12.55 11.99
C GLY A 382 -1.47 -13.22 12.10
N THR A 383 -1.26 -14.35 11.44
CA THR A 383 0.04 -15.08 11.47
C THR A 383 0.84 -14.81 10.20
N LYS A 384 2.18 -14.85 10.31
CA LYS A 384 3.08 -14.71 9.16
C LYS A 384 2.74 -15.71 8.04
N LYS A 385 2.44 -16.96 8.39
CA LYS A 385 2.06 -18.00 7.43
C LYS A 385 0.84 -17.61 6.60
N ASN A 386 -0.20 -17.09 7.25
CA ASN A 386 -1.43 -16.68 6.57
C ASN A 386 -1.23 -15.44 5.71
N ILE A 387 -0.41 -14.48 6.16
CA ILE A 387 -0.07 -13.28 5.37
C ILE A 387 0.64 -13.69 4.08
N GLU A 388 1.62 -14.58 4.15
CA GLU A 388 2.34 -15.09 2.97
C GLU A 388 1.43 -15.91 2.04
N SER A 389 0.53 -16.73 2.61
CA SER A 389 -0.48 -17.48 1.85
C SER A 389 -1.42 -16.54 1.08
N CYS A 390 -1.95 -15.51 1.76
CA CYS A 390 -2.81 -14.51 1.15
C CYS A 390 -2.10 -13.72 0.07
N TYR A 391 -0.86 -13.30 0.31
CA TYR A 391 -0.05 -12.59 -0.69
C TYR A 391 0.10 -13.42 -1.96
N THR A 392 0.55 -14.68 -1.81
CA THR A 392 0.80 -15.59 -2.94
C THR A 392 -0.49 -15.91 -3.70
N PHE A 393 -1.58 -16.20 -2.98
CA PHE A 393 -2.88 -16.48 -3.59
C PHE A 393 -3.46 -15.26 -4.32
N CYS A 394 -3.37 -14.06 -3.73
CA CYS A 394 -3.85 -12.84 -4.38
C CYS A 394 -3.00 -12.50 -5.59
N LEU A 395 -1.68 -12.75 -5.52
CA LEU A 395 -0.77 -12.55 -6.64
C LEU A 395 -1.21 -13.40 -7.83
N SER A 396 -1.40 -14.71 -7.63
CA SER A 396 -1.85 -15.61 -8.70
C SER A 396 -3.26 -15.27 -9.19
N SER A 397 -4.18 -14.93 -8.29
CA SER A 397 -5.58 -14.65 -8.63
C SER A 397 -5.81 -13.33 -9.39
N LEU A 398 -4.88 -12.37 -9.26
CA LEU A 398 -4.95 -11.05 -9.90
C LEU A 398 -3.96 -10.88 -11.04
N THR A 399 -3.13 -11.90 -11.31
CA THR A 399 -2.24 -11.93 -12.46
C THR A 399 -3.06 -12.13 -13.72
N ASP A 400 -3.01 -11.16 -14.62
CA ASP A 400 -3.48 -11.33 -15.99
C ASP A 400 -2.28 -11.72 -16.85
N GLU A 401 -2.39 -12.83 -17.60
CA GLU A 401 -1.29 -13.38 -18.39
C GLU A 401 -0.87 -12.48 -19.58
N ILE A 402 -1.73 -11.56 -20.00
CA ILE A 402 -1.46 -10.65 -21.12
C ILE A 402 -2.08 -9.28 -20.83
N LEU A 403 -1.28 -8.40 -20.22
CA LEU A 403 -1.50 -6.95 -20.29
C LEU A 403 -0.31 -6.40 -21.06
N SER A 404 -0.40 -6.38 -22.39
CA SER A 404 0.55 -5.60 -23.17
C SER A 404 0.34 -4.15 -22.75
N GLN A 405 1.34 -3.55 -22.10
CA GLN A 405 1.38 -2.10 -22.03
C GLN A 405 1.33 -1.61 -23.46
N ASP A 406 0.36 -0.76 -23.76
CA ASP A 406 0.32 -0.12 -25.08
C ASP A 406 1.55 0.78 -25.16
N ALA A 407 2.59 0.29 -25.83
CA ALA A 407 3.87 0.99 -25.99
C ALA A 407 3.71 2.32 -26.75
N GLU A 408 2.52 2.54 -27.30
CA GLU A 408 2.08 3.72 -28.04
C GLU A 408 1.41 4.78 -27.16
N LEU A 409 1.19 4.53 -25.87
CA LEU A 409 0.50 5.47 -24.99
C LEU A 409 1.45 6.05 -23.92
N ILE A 410 1.37 7.37 -23.71
CA ILE A 410 2.10 8.08 -22.65
C ILE A 410 1.11 8.85 -21.78
N CYS A 411 1.13 8.63 -20.47
CA CYS A 411 0.32 9.39 -19.52
C CYS A 411 1.05 10.68 -19.13
N PHE A 412 0.40 11.83 -19.32
CA PHE A 412 0.79 13.15 -18.82
C PHE A 412 -0.10 13.56 -17.65
N GLN A 413 0.13 14.76 -17.10
CA GLN A 413 -0.69 15.28 -16.01
C GLN A 413 -2.09 15.72 -16.47
N ASN A 414 -2.22 16.15 -17.72
CA ASN A 414 -3.46 16.67 -18.30
C ASN A 414 -4.15 15.69 -19.27
N CYS A 415 -3.46 14.68 -19.81
CA CYS A 415 -4.03 13.77 -20.81
C CYS A 415 -3.21 12.47 -20.97
N THR A 416 -3.73 11.54 -21.76
CA THR A 416 -2.95 10.42 -22.30
C THR A 416 -2.71 10.66 -23.79
N LEU A 417 -1.45 10.64 -24.23
CA LEU A 417 -1.07 10.83 -25.63
C LEU A 417 -0.87 9.48 -26.30
N ASN A 418 -1.51 9.26 -27.46
CA ASN A 418 -1.07 8.24 -28.40
C ASN A 418 0.06 8.81 -29.26
N ILE A 419 1.26 8.28 -29.11
CA ILE A 419 2.47 8.78 -29.80
C ILE A 419 2.54 8.37 -31.28
N VAL A 420 1.81 7.34 -31.69
CA VAL A 420 1.77 6.90 -33.10
C VAL A 420 0.80 7.76 -33.90
N THR A 421 -0.41 7.99 -33.37
CA THR A 421 -1.44 8.79 -34.05
C THR A 421 -1.35 10.28 -33.75
N GLY A 422 -0.69 10.66 -32.65
CA GLY A 422 -0.71 12.03 -32.11
C GLY A 422 -2.01 12.39 -31.39
N GLU A 423 -2.92 11.43 -31.18
CA GLU A 423 -4.24 11.66 -30.57
C GLU A 423 -4.13 11.89 -29.05
N ILE A 424 -4.88 12.89 -28.57
CA ILE A 424 -5.00 13.20 -27.14
C ILE A 424 -6.25 12.53 -26.59
N LEU A 425 -6.05 11.57 -25.69
CA LEU A 425 -7.06 10.75 -25.04
C LEU A 425 -7.26 11.16 -23.58
N ASP A 426 -8.45 10.88 -23.05
CA ASP A 426 -8.72 10.97 -21.63
C ASP A 426 -7.98 9.88 -20.84
N HIS A 427 -7.76 10.12 -19.55
CA HIS A 427 -7.18 9.13 -18.65
C HIS A 427 -8.09 7.92 -18.47
N SER A 428 -7.55 6.72 -18.68
CA SER A 428 -8.29 5.49 -18.46
C SER A 428 -7.44 4.41 -17.78
N ALA A 429 -8.06 3.68 -16.86
CA ALA A 429 -7.48 2.48 -16.27
C ALA A 429 -7.22 1.37 -17.30
N SER A 430 -7.99 1.35 -18.39
CA SER A 430 -7.87 0.37 -19.49
C SER A 430 -6.63 0.58 -20.36
N HIS A 431 -5.90 1.69 -20.21
CA HIS A 431 -4.64 1.91 -20.92
C HIS A 431 -3.46 1.16 -20.28
N TYR A 432 -3.62 0.62 -19.06
CA TYR A 432 -2.60 -0.15 -18.33
C TYR A 432 -1.23 0.54 -18.17
N LEU A 433 -1.20 1.86 -18.27
CA LEU A 433 0.02 2.66 -18.12
C LEU A 433 0.53 2.58 -16.69
N THR A 434 1.78 2.16 -16.49
CA THR A 434 2.38 2.04 -15.13
C THR A 434 3.24 3.23 -14.73
N SER A 435 3.21 4.29 -15.53
CA SER A 435 3.97 5.51 -15.27
C SER A 435 3.27 6.72 -15.86
N ARG A 436 3.49 7.88 -15.23
CA ARG A 436 3.04 9.18 -15.69
C ARG A 436 4.20 10.15 -15.73
N ILE A 437 4.25 11.00 -16.75
CA ILE A 437 5.16 12.13 -16.82
C ILE A 437 4.51 13.29 -16.06
N GLU A 438 5.18 13.79 -15.02
CA GLU A 438 4.74 14.93 -14.19
C GLU A 438 4.96 16.27 -14.93
N ALA A 439 4.29 16.42 -16.07
CA ALA A 439 4.24 17.62 -16.90
C ALA A 439 2.93 17.62 -17.72
N ASN A 440 2.49 18.80 -18.13
CA ASN A 440 1.42 18.92 -19.12
C ASN A 440 2.00 18.73 -20.53
N TYR A 441 1.25 18.07 -21.39
CA TYR A 441 1.56 17.96 -22.81
C TYR A 441 0.74 18.95 -23.64
N GLU A 442 1.38 19.59 -24.61
CA GLU A 442 0.75 20.45 -25.60
C GLU A 442 1.28 20.09 -27.00
N GLN A 443 0.39 19.86 -27.96
CA GLN A 443 0.78 19.44 -29.30
C GLN A 443 1.52 20.57 -30.05
N ASN A 444 2.52 20.22 -30.86
CA ASN A 444 3.26 21.13 -31.75
C ASN A 444 3.96 22.31 -31.04
N LYS A 445 4.50 22.11 -29.83
CA LYS A 445 5.29 23.13 -29.14
C LYS A 445 6.63 23.38 -29.81
N GLU A 446 7.03 24.64 -29.85
CA GLU A 446 8.38 25.05 -30.25
C GLU A 446 9.38 24.86 -29.11
N CYS A 447 10.68 24.78 -29.47
CA CYS A 447 11.76 24.70 -28.50
C CYS A 447 11.82 25.97 -27.65
N PRO A 448 11.72 25.89 -26.31
CA PRO A 448 11.86 27.05 -25.45
C PRO A 448 13.23 27.70 -25.60
N LYS A 449 13.26 29.03 -25.70
CA LYS A 449 14.51 29.79 -25.84
C LYS A 449 15.57 29.43 -24.79
N VAL A 450 15.15 29.25 -23.54
CA VAL A 450 16.05 28.86 -22.43
C VAL A 450 16.76 27.52 -22.72
N PHE A 451 16.07 26.59 -23.36
CA PHE A 451 16.63 25.28 -23.72
C PHE A 451 17.46 25.36 -25.01
N SER A 452 17.02 26.08 -26.04
CA SER A 452 17.82 26.28 -27.26
C SER A 452 19.15 26.97 -26.97
N ASP A 453 19.14 28.04 -26.16
CA ASP A 453 20.35 28.77 -25.75
C ASP A 453 21.32 27.85 -24.98
N PHE A 454 20.77 26.92 -24.19
CA PHE A 454 21.56 25.91 -23.49
C PHE A 454 22.21 24.91 -24.46
N VAL A 455 21.45 24.41 -25.45
CA VAL A 455 21.96 23.46 -26.44
C VAL A 455 23.04 24.12 -27.30
N GLU A 456 22.82 25.33 -27.79
CA GLU A 456 23.78 26.09 -28.58
C GLU A 456 25.09 26.32 -27.80
N LYS A 457 24.98 26.70 -26.53
CA LYS A 457 26.14 26.95 -25.66
C LYS A 457 26.94 25.68 -25.33
N VAL A 458 26.26 24.56 -25.10
CA VAL A 458 26.92 23.31 -24.63
C VAL A 458 27.38 22.43 -25.77
N PHE A 459 26.60 22.34 -26.85
CA PHE A 459 26.89 21.44 -27.98
C PHE A 459 27.18 22.24 -29.24
N GLY A 460 26.36 23.25 -29.53
CA GLY A 460 26.34 23.96 -30.80
C GLY A 460 24.93 23.94 -31.40
N ILE A 461 24.60 24.98 -32.16
CA ILE A 461 23.27 25.14 -32.75
C ILE A 461 22.95 24.01 -33.74
N GLU A 462 23.98 23.47 -34.40
CA GLU A 462 23.91 22.36 -35.34
C GLU A 462 23.42 21.05 -34.68
N TYR A 463 23.61 20.90 -33.36
CA TYR A 463 23.16 19.73 -32.62
C TYR A 463 21.72 19.82 -32.15
N THR A 464 21.02 20.94 -32.37
CA THR A 464 19.66 21.15 -31.85
C THR A 464 18.69 20.04 -32.26
N LYS A 465 18.74 19.64 -33.54
CA LYS A 465 17.89 18.57 -34.08
C LYS A 465 18.29 17.20 -33.52
N VAL A 466 19.59 16.90 -33.40
CA VAL A 466 20.08 15.66 -32.77
C VAL A 466 19.67 15.57 -31.30
N ILE A 467 19.72 16.68 -30.55
CA ILE A 467 19.27 16.73 -29.16
C ILE A 467 17.76 16.53 -29.06
N GLN A 468 16.97 17.10 -29.98
CA GLN A 468 15.53 16.84 -30.08
C GLN A 468 15.27 15.33 -30.26
N THR A 469 15.97 14.71 -31.22
CA THR A 469 15.89 13.27 -31.52
C THR A 469 16.23 12.43 -30.30
N ILE A 470 17.30 12.76 -29.59
CA ILE A 470 17.74 12.04 -28.38
C ILE A 470 16.70 12.13 -27.26
N ILE A 471 16.14 13.31 -27.01
CA ILE A 471 15.10 13.47 -25.98
C ILE A 471 13.83 12.72 -26.40
N SER A 472 13.46 12.76 -27.69
CA SER A 472 12.35 11.99 -28.24
C SER A 472 12.53 10.49 -28.03
N MET A 473 13.72 9.94 -28.35
CA MET A 473 14.09 8.53 -28.12
C MET A 473 13.93 8.10 -26.65
N TYR A 474 14.26 8.98 -25.70
CA TYR A 474 14.12 8.67 -24.29
C TYR A 474 12.65 8.66 -23.83
N LEU A 475 11.84 9.57 -24.37
CA LEU A 475 10.44 9.73 -23.97
C LEU A 475 9.52 8.70 -24.63
N ASP A 476 9.73 8.41 -25.92
CA ASP A 476 8.95 7.52 -26.76
C ASP A 476 9.34 6.04 -26.54
N PRO A 477 8.46 5.20 -25.97
CA PRO A 477 8.73 3.77 -25.77
C PRO A 477 8.65 2.93 -27.06
N SER A 478 7.99 3.41 -28.12
CA SER A 478 7.93 2.77 -29.44
C SER A 478 9.18 2.95 -30.28
N CYS A 479 10.09 3.85 -29.86
CA CYS A 479 11.39 4.03 -30.51
C CYS A 479 12.21 2.73 -30.45
N PHE A 480 12.92 2.41 -31.54
CA PHE A 480 13.75 1.21 -31.58
C PHE A 480 14.88 1.25 -30.53
N TYR A 481 15.42 0.08 -30.17
CA TYR A 481 16.54 -0.08 -29.25
C TYR A 481 17.86 -0.28 -30.03
N GLY A 482 19.00 -0.21 -29.33
CA GLY A 482 20.31 -0.32 -29.96
C GLY A 482 21.09 0.99 -30.05
N LYS A 483 20.61 2.07 -29.40
CA LYS A 483 21.31 3.35 -29.30
C LYS A 483 21.43 3.83 -27.85
N ALA A 484 22.59 4.35 -27.50
CA ALA A 484 22.95 4.98 -26.24
C ALA A 484 23.70 6.29 -26.52
N VAL A 485 23.67 7.25 -25.59
CA VAL A 485 24.31 8.56 -25.79
C VAL A 485 25.50 8.71 -24.87
N GLN A 486 26.68 9.02 -25.43
CA GLN A 486 27.88 9.34 -24.68
C GLN A 486 28.21 10.83 -24.78
N LEU A 487 28.29 11.50 -23.63
CA LEU A 487 28.72 12.89 -23.53
C LEU A 487 30.21 12.96 -23.16
N ILE A 488 31.03 13.63 -23.97
CA ILE A 488 32.48 13.76 -23.74
C ILE A 488 32.85 15.23 -23.56
N GLY A 489 33.71 15.56 -22.58
CA GLY A 489 34.30 16.90 -22.46
C GLY A 489 34.79 17.21 -21.05
N GLN A 490 35.32 18.40 -20.79
CA GLN A 490 35.90 18.74 -19.49
C GLN A 490 34.87 18.76 -18.34
N SER A 491 35.37 18.67 -17.10
CA SER A 491 34.53 18.84 -15.91
C SER A 491 33.91 20.24 -15.87
N GLY A 492 32.63 20.35 -15.54
CA GLY A 492 31.92 21.63 -15.51
C GLY A 492 31.47 22.20 -16.87
N ALA A 493 31.67 21.48 -17.98
CA ALA A 493 31.28 21.88 -19.33
C ALA A 493 29.76 21.80 -19.64
N GLY A 494 28.96 21.19 -18.75
CA GLY A 494 27.49 21.12 -18.92
C GLY A 494 26.92 19.70 -18.99
N LYS A 495 27.74 18.65 -19.17
CA LYS A 495 27.32 17.24 -19.23
C LYS A 495 26.38 16.84 -18.08
N GLY A 496 26.82 17.08 -16.84
CA GLY A 496 26.02 16.75 -15.66
C GLY A 496 24.73 17.56 -15.55
N THR A 497 24.68 18.78 -16.10
CA THR A 497 23.46 19.59 -16.16
C THR A 497 22.47 19.01 -17.16
N PHE A 498 22.94 18.60 -18.34
CA PHE A 498 22.10 17.92 -19.33
C PHE A 498 21.56 16.58 -18.81
N ILE A 499 22.41 15.72 -18.23
CA ILE A 499 21.98 14.46 -17.61
C ILE A 499 20.91 14.72 -16.54
N ARG A 500 21.14 15.65 -15.61
CA ARG A 500 20.15 15.98 -14.56
C ARG A 500 18.85 16.53 -15.12
N PHE A 501 18.90 17.29 -16.22
CA PHE A 501 17.70 17.77 -16.90
C PHE A 501 16.93 16.60 -17.52
N VAL A 502 17.59 15.72 -18.28
CA VAL A 502 16.97 14.52 -18.87
C VAL A 502 16.38 13.61 -17.78
N GLN A 503 17.09 13.40 -16.67
CA GLN A 503 16.57 12.66 -15.51
C GLN A 503 15.27 13.27 -14.96
N SER A 504 15.14 14.60 -14.97
CA SER A 504 13.95 15.31 -14.47
C SER A 504 12.73 15.21 -15.38
N LEU A 505 12.88 14.68 -16.60
CA LEU A 505 11.77 14.38 -17.50
C LEU A 505 11.02 13.09 -17.07
N PHE A 506 11.64 12.27 -16.23
CA PHE A 506 11.11 11.00 -15.73
C PHE A 506 10.75 11.08 -14.25
N ASN A 507 9.94 10.14 -13.78
CA ASN A 507 9.72 9.96 -12.35
C ASN A 507 11.02 9.51 -11.67
N PRO A 508 11.35 10.03 -10.47
CA PRO A 508 12.57 9.64 -9.76
C PRO A 508 12.71 8.12 -9.55
N SER A 509 11.60 7.41 -9.36
CA SER A 509 11.58 5.95 -9.23
C SER A 509 11.96 5.21 -10.52
N SER A 510 11.77 5.82 -11.69
CA SER A 510 12.06 5.26 -13.02
C SER A 510 13.45 5.58 -13.55
N VAL A 511 14.27 6.31 -12.78
CA VAL A 511 15.66 6.63 -13.13
C VAL A 511 16.61 5.88 -12.19
N GLN A 512 17.75 5.47 -12.70
CA GLN A 512 18.85 4.93 -11.88
C GLN A 512 20.18 5.49 -12.35
N ALA A 513 21.05 5.84 -11.42
CA ALA A 513 22.46 6.10 -11.71
C ALA A 513 23.30 4.91 -11.25
N VAL A 514 24.24 4.47 -12.08
CA VAL A 514 25.21 3.42 -11.76
C VAL A 514 26.63 3.94 -11.99
N GLY A 515 27.58 3.45 -11.19
CA GLY A 515 28.97 3.92 -11.25
C GLY A 515 29.84 3.18 -12.27
N SER A 516 29.43 1.99 -12.68
CA SER A 516 30.20 1.15 -13.59
C SER A 516 29.32 0.19 -14.40
N PHE A 517 29.83 -0.33 -15.51
CA PHE A 517 29.18 -1.42 -16.25
C PHE A 517 29.07 -2.71 -15.43
N SER A 518 29.95 -2.90 -14.44
CA SER A 518 29.90 -4.08 -13.56
C SER A 518 28.64 -4.11 -12.69
N ASP A 519 27.93 -2.99 -12.54
CA ASP A 519 26.64 -2.91 -11.85
C ASP A 519 25.47 -3.44 -12.68
N LEU A 520 25.76 -3.92 -13.90
CA LEU A 520 24.79 -4.48 -14.85
C LEU A 520 25.16 -5.91 -15.30
N SER A 521 26.30 -6.45 -14.83
CA SER A 521 26.89 -7.69 -15.36
C SER A 521 26.39 -8.98 -14.72
N THR A 522 25.58 -8.92 -13.64
CA THR A 522 25.04 -10.11 -12.99
C THR A 522 23.52 -10.07 -12.88
N PRO A 523 22.84 -11.23 -12.82
CA PRO A 523 21.38 -11.26 -12.69
C PRO A 523 20.85 -10.51 -11.47
N ASP A 524 21.54 -10.59 -10.33
CA ASP A 524 21.15 -9.91 -9.08
C ASP A 524 21.25 -8.39 -9.22
N LYS A 525 22.36 -7.92 -9.81
CA LYS A 525 22.61 -6.50 -10.02
C LYS A 525 21.67 -5.90 -11.06
N ARG A 526 21.36 -6.63 -12.14
CA ARG A 526 20.35 -6.23 -13.12
C ARG A 526 18.98 -6.11 -12.47
N HIS A 527 18.56 -7.09 -11.68
CA HIS A 527 17.31 -6.99 -10.93
C HIS A 527 17.28 -5.76 -10.02
N GLN A 528 18.34 -5.51 -9.26
CA GLN A 528 18.41 -4.37 -8.35
C GLN A 528 18.39 -3.02 -9.09
N ASN A 529 19.14 -2.88 -10.18
CA ASN A 529 19.40 -1.60 -10.83
C ASN A 529 18.47 -1.28 -12.00
N LEU A 530 17.83 -2.28 -12.63
CA LEU A 530 17.04 -2.08 -13.85
C LEU A 530 15.53 -2.30 -13.64
N THR A 531 15.10 -2.96 -12.56
CA THR A 531 13.67 -3.23 -12.34
C THR A 531 12.90 -1.92 -12.17
N GLY A 532 11.88 -1.73 -13.02
CA GLY A 532 11.03 -0.52 -13.02
C GLY A 532 11.72 0.75 -13.53
N LYS A 533 12.92 0.63 -14.12
CA LYS A 533 13.67 1.78 -14.65
C LYS A 533 13.42 1.96 -16.15
N ARG A 534 13.47 3.21 -16.60
CA ARG A 534 13.42 3.62 -18.01
C ARG A 534 14.73 4.25 -18.47
N LEU A 535 15.42 4.99 -17.60
CA LEU A 535 16.68 5.65 -17.92
C LEU A 535 17.78 5.26 -16.91
N ILE A 536 18.90 4.78 -17.44
CA ILE A 536 20.11 4.45 -16.69
C ILE A 536 21.21 5.44 -17.05
N CYS A 537 21.75 6.10 -16.03
CA CYS A 537 22.78 7.11 -16.17
C CYS A 537 24.12 6.59 -15.65
N LEU A 538 25.19 6.78 -16.43
CA LEU A 538 26.58 6.54 -16.03
C LEU A 538 27.30 7.89 -16.03
N PRO A 539 27.19 8.70 -14.97
CA PRO A 539 27.48 10.13 -15.01
C PRO A 539 28.97 10.48 -15.00
N ASP A 540 29.83 9.54 -14.64
CA ASP A 540 31.27 9.75 -14.55
C ASP A 540 32.01 8.44 -14.82
N LEU A 541 32.29 8.18 -16.10
CA LEU A 541 33.09 7.05 -16.55
C LEU A 541 34.48 7.53 -16.95
N GLY A 542 35.48 6.70 -16.61
CA GLY A 542 36.87 6.93 -16.99
C GLY A 542 37.68 5.65 -16.85
N GLY A 543 38.87 5.65 -17.44
CA GLY A 543 39.75 4.49 -17.45
C GLY A 543 39.27 3.37 -18.39
N TYR A 544 39.91 2.21 -18.27
CA TYR A 544 39.67 1.05 -19.12
C TYR A 544 38.40 0.29 -18.72
N GLN A 545 37.50 0.10 -19.68
CA GLN A 545 36.21 -0.57 -19.51
C GLN A 545 36.28 -1.98 -20.10
N GLN A 546 35.84 -2.99 -19.33
CA GLN A 546 35.84 -4.41 -19.69
C GLN A 546 34.44 -5.01 -19.57
N ASN A 547 34.25 -6.20 -20.13
CA ASN A 547 33.03 -7.02 -19.98
C ASN A 547 31.74 -6.31 -20.43
N LEU A 548 31.79 -5.56 -21.52
CA LEU A 548 30.65 -4.77 -22.03
C LEU A 548 29.57 -5.59 -22.75
N ARG A 549 29.74 -6.91 -22.88
CA ARG A 549 28.80 -7.77 -23.64
C ARG A 549 27.37 -7.68 -23.10
N ASP A 550 27.19 -7.78 -21.78
CA ASP A 550 25.88 -7.66 -21.16
C ASP A 550 25.30 -6.25 -21.33
N TYR A 551 26.15 -5.22 -21.29
CA TYR A 551 25.71 -3.84 -21.55
C TYR A 551 25.24 -3.66 -22.99
N TYR A 552 25.94 -4.21 -23.98
CA TYR A 552 25.52 -4.18 -25.38
C TYR A 552 24.20 -4.88 -25.61
N GLU A 553 24.00 -6.04 -24.99
CA GLU A 553 22.73 -6.77 -25.06
C GLU A 553 21.60 -5.96 -24.42
N LEU A 554 21.86 -5.25 -23.31
CA LEU A 554 20.88 -4.36 -22.69
C LEU A 554 20.53 -3.16 -23.56
N VAL A 555 21.51 -2.56 -24.25
CA VAL A 555 21.27 -1.42 -25.16
C VAL A 555 20.40 -1.83 -26.34
N ASP A 556 20.59 -3.05 -26.86
CA ASP A 556 19.75 -3.64 -27.90
C ASP A 556 18.41 -4.15 -27.37
N ASN A 557 18.17 -4.06 -26.07
CA ASN A 557 17.02 -4.61 -25.36
C ASN A 557 16.86 -6.14 -25.56
N GLY A 558 17.98 -6.84 -25.72
CA GLY A 558 18.02 -8.30 -25.70
C GLY A 558 17.62 -8.89 -24.35
N ARG A 559 17.15 -10.13 -24.37
CA ARG A 559 16.66 -10.82 -23.17
C ARG A 559 17.83 -11.21 -22.27
N LEU A 560 17.90 -10.61 -21.08
CA LEU A 560 18.88 -10.97 -20.05
C LEU A 560 18.22 -11.44 -18.76
N SER A 561 18.95 -12.28 -18.05
CA SER A 561 18.51 -12.85 -16.78
C SER A 561 18.49 -11.82 -15.65
N GLY A 562 17.49 -11.90 -14.77
CA GLY A 562 17.38 -11.18 -13.51
C GLY A 562 17.08 -12.15 -12.37
N ARG A 563 17.54 -11.83 -11.16
CA ARG A 563 17.29 -12.63 -9.95
C ARG A 563 17.10 -11.73 -8.74
N ALA A 564 16.05 -11.94 -7.98
CA ALA A 564 15.87 -11.25 -6.71
C ALA A 564 16.89 -11.75 -5.68
N LEU A 565 17.39 -10.86 -4.82
CA LEU A 565 18.30 -11.24 -3.74
C LEU A 565 17.66 -12.33 -2.87
N PHE A 566 18.44 -13.37 -2.57
CA PHE A 566 18.01 -14.53 -1.78
C PHE A 566 16.93 -15.42 -2.44
N SER A 567 16.58 -15.17 -3.70
CA SER A 567 15.78 -16.11 -4.50
C SER A 567 16.69 -17.10 -5.25
N SER A 568 16.28 -18.37 -5.31
CA SER A 568 16.89 -19.36 -6.19
C SER A 568 16.40 -19.25 -7.64
N GLU A 569 15.32 -18.53 -7.87
CA GLU A 569 14.67 -18.43 -9.18
C GLU A 569 15.27 -17.31 -10.01
N THR A 570 15.72 -17.65 -11.22
CA THR A 570 16.22 -16.69 -12.20
C THR A 570 15.21 -16.59 -13.33
N TYR A 571 14.79 -15.38 -13.67
CA TYR A 571 13.90 -15.12 -14.80
C TYR A 571 14.68 -14.43 -15.92
N SER A 572 14.19 -14.46 -17.15
CA SER A 572 14.78 -13.76 -18.29
C SER A 572 13.72 -12.87 -18.94
N LYS A 573 14.07 -11.60 -19.16
CA LYS A 573 13.17 -10.62 -19.79
C LYS A 573 13.95 -9.57 -20.57
N GLU A 574 13.22 -8.84 -21.39
CA GLU A 574 13.66 -7.55 -21.92
C GLU A 574 13.52 -6.49 -20.83
N TRP A 575 14.51 -5.61 -20.69
CA TRP A 575 14.57 -4.66 -19.59
C TRP A 575 13.99 -3.29 -19.94
N MET A 576 13.86 -2.99 -21.24
CA MET A 576 13.24 -1.78 -21.79
C MET A 576 13.88 -0.48 -21.28
N THR A 577 15.19 -0.51 -20.99
CA THR A 577 15.96 0.62 -20.43
C THR A 577 16.78 1.36 -21.48
N ARG A 578 16.88 2.68 -21.34
CA ARG A 578 17.73 3.56 -22.15
C ARG A 578 18.98 4.00 -21.37
N TYR A 579 20.02 4.38 -22.10
CA TYR A 579 21.33 4.68 -21.50
C TYR A 579 21.86 6.06 -21.90
N ILE A 580 22.39 6.78 -20.92
CA ILE A 580 23.20 7.98 -21.12
C ILE A 580 24.47 7.89 -20.27
N LEU A 581 25.60 8.22 -20.88
CA LEU A 581 26.92 8.12 -20.29
C LEU A 581 27.62 9.47 -20.36
N ALA A 582 28.49 9.76 -19.41
CA ALA A 582 29.37 10.90 -19.47
C ALA A 582 30.80 10.52 -19.06
N SER A 583 31.76 11.08 -19.78
CA SER A 583 33.19 10.90 -19.51
C SER A 583 33.95 12.22 -19.70
N VAL A 584 35.10 12.34 -19.04
CA VAL A 584 35.98 13.51 -19.22
C VAL A 584 36.71 13.43 -20.57
N SER A 585 37.22 12.24 -20.88
CA SER A 585 37.92 11.90 -22.11
C SER A 585 37.23 10.74 -22.82
N GLU A 586 37.77 10.32 -23.95
CA GLU A 586 37.35 9.09 -24.63
C GLU A 586 37.54 7.88 -23.70
N LEU A 587 36.58 6.94 -23.76
CA LEU A 587 36.59 5.73 -22.95
C LEU A 587 37.47 4.69 -23.62
N LYS A 588 38.43 4.15 -22.88
CA LYS A 588 39.23 3.01 -23.34
C LYS A 588 38.41 1.74 -23.18
N ILE A 589 38.17 1.00 -24.25
CA ILE A 589 37.19 -0.09 -24.28
C ILE A 589 37.87 -1.38 -24.72
N GLU A 590 37.60 -2.46 -23.99
CA GLU A 590 38.02 -3.80 -24.35
C GLU A 590 37.37 -4.27 -25.65
N ASN A 591 38.21 -4.60 -26.64
CA ASN A 591 37.78 -5.04 -27.98
C ASN A 591 36.76 -4.06 -28.58
N SER A 592 37.18 -2.81 -28.71
CA SER A 592 36.57 -1.63 -29.37
C SER A 592 36.14 -1.83 -30.84
N GLY A 593 35.86 -3.06 -31.26
CA GLY A 593 35.22 -3.36 -32.53
C GLY A 593 33.84 -2.71 -32.67
N ASP A 594 33.17 -3.03 -33.77
CA ASP A 594 31.88 -2.46 -34.22
C ASP A 594 30.79 -2.38 -33.12
N GLY A 595 30.84 -3.24 -32.11
CA GLY A 595 29.86 -3.30 -31.04
C GLY A 595 29.61 -1.99 -30.28
N TRP A 596 30.65 -1.19 -29.99
CA TRP A 596 30.47 0.12 -29.33
C TRP A 596 29.99 1.19 -30.31
N ALA A 597 30.65 1.27 -31.47
CA ALA A 597 30.44 2.32 -32.47
C ALA A 597 29.00 2.33 -33.01
N ARG A 598 28.44 1.15 -33.33
CA ARG A 598 27.08 1.05 -33.86
C ARG A 598 26.00 1.47 -32.85
N ARG A 599 26.31 1.37 -31.55
CA ARG A 599 25.37 1.59 -30.44
C ARG A 599 25.50 2.95 -29.77
N THR A 600 26.55 3.71 -30.03
CA THR A 600 26.85 4.92 -29.25
C THR A 600 26.82 6.16 -30.13
N ILE A 601 25.97 7.12 -29.77
CA ILE A 601 25.97 8.46 -30.32
C ILE A 601 26.88 9.31 -29.42
N THR A 602 28.06 9.65 -29.93
CA THR A 602 29.04 10.47 -29.20
C THR A 602 28.77 11.95 -29.43
N LEU A 603 28.59 12.70 -28.35
CA LEU A 603 28.42 14.15 -28.36
C LEU A 603 29.51 14.81 -27.54
N ARG A 604 30.36 15.60 -28.21
CA ARG A 604 31.37 16.42 -27.54
C ARG A 604 30.74 17.72 -27.06
N VAL A 605 30.91 18.03 -25.77
CA VAL A 605 30.49 19.31 -25.21
C VAL A 605 31.59 20.35 -25.33
N LYS A 606 31.22 21.59 -25.64
CA LYS A 606 32.09 22.76 -25.67
C LYS A 606 32.63 23.06 -24.28
N ASN A 607 33.85 23.60 -24.21
CA ASN A 607 34.40 24.09 -22.96
C ASN A 607 33.57 25.25 -22.41
N ARG A 608 33.43 25.33 -21.08
CA ARG A 608 32.59 26.37 -20.48
C ARG A 608 33.28 27.73 -20.59
N GLU A 609 32.63 28.65 -21.28
CA GLU A 609 32.99 30.05 -21.27
C GLU A 609 32.24 30.81 -20.16
N GLY A 610 33.02 31.56 -19.36
CA GLY A 610 32.52 32.45 -18.33
C GLY A 610 32.14 31.79 -16.99
N LYS A 611 31.47 32.58 -16.14
CA LYS A 611 31.06 32.17 -14.79
C LYS A 611 29.89 31.17 -14.85
N PRO A 612 29.89 30.12 -14.01
CA PRO A 612 28.80 29.15 -13.98
C PRO A 612 27.49 29.76 -13.46
N ASP A 613 26.41 29.60 -14.22
CA ASP A 613 25.05 29.89 -13.74
C ASP A 613 24.56 28.74 -12.84
N ARG A 614 24.56 29.00 -11.53
CA ARG A 614 24.10 28.02 -10.52
C ARG A 614 22.58 27.75 -10.59
N SER A 615 21.80 28.64 -11.21
CA SER A 615 20.35 28.52 -11.34
C SER A 615 19.91 27.83 -12.64
N LEU A 616 20.85 27.52 -13.54
CA LEU A 616 20.58 27.00 -14.88
C LEU A 616 19.68 25.76 -14.87
N LEU A 617 19.96 24.78 -14.01
CA LEU A 617 19.14 23.57 -13.92
C LEU A 617 17.68 23.89 -13.56
N LYS A 618 17.46 24.84 -12.65
CA LYS A 618 16.12 25.27 -12.25
C LYS A 618 15.38 25.96 -13.40
N LYS A 619 16.09 26.80 -14.19
CA LYS A 619 15.55 27.44 -15.40
C LYS A 619 15.16 26.41 -16.47
N LEU A 620 15.99 25.40 -16.68
CA LEU A 620 15.67 24.30 -17.60
C LEU A 620 14.45 23.50 -17.11
N GLN A 621 14.42 23.15 -15.82
CA GLN A 621 13.29 22.43 -15.22
C GLN A 621 11.98 23.21 -15.29
N SER A 622 11.99 24.55 -15.25
CA SER A 622 10.77 25.35 -15.41
C SER A 622 10.15 25.28 -16.81
N VAL A 623 10.93 24.92 -17.84
CA VAL A 623 10.47 24.78 -19.22
C VAL A 623 10.38 23.31 -19.67
N LYS A 624 10.48 22.35 -18.74
CA LYS A 624 10.54 20.92 -19.08
C LYS A 624 9.31 20.43 -19.86
N ALA A 625 8.11 20.96 -19.55
CA ALA A 625 6.86 20.58 -20.20
C ALA A 625 6.86 20.94 -21.69
N ASP A 626 7.35 22.15 -21.99
CA ASP A 626 7.49 22.63 -23.36
C ASP A 626 8.58 21.83 -24.12
N VAL A 627 9.70 21.52 -23.46
CA VAL A 627 10.77 20.69 -24.07
C VAL A 627 10.28 19.27 -24.38
N ILE A 628 9.50 18.66 -23.49
CA ILE A 628 8.90 17.33 -23.72
C ILE A 628 7.96 17.38 -24.93
N SER A 629 7.09 18.40 -24.96
CA SER A 629 6.14 18.61 -26.04
C SER A 629 6.82 18.84 -27.39
N TRP A 630 7.88 19.65 -27.41
CA TRP A 630 8.73 19.90 -28.58
C TRP A 630 9.50 18.64 -29.04
N ALA A 631 10.03 17.85 -28.12
CA ALA A 631 10.73 16.62 -28.49
C ALA A 631 9.78 15.58 -29.10
N LEU A 632 8.57 15.46 -28.56
CA LEU A 632 7.54 14.54 -29.05
C LEU A 632 6.80 15.04 -30.30
N SER A 633 7.00 16.29 -30.74
CA SER A 633 6.45 16.78 -32.01
C SER A 633 7.26 16.33 -33.23
N MET A 634 8.42 15.68 -33.02
CA MET A 634 9.23 15.12 -34.10
C MET A 634 8.54 13.88 -34.70
N PRO A 635 8.34 13.82 -36.03
CA PRO A 635 7.83 12.62 -36.69
C PRO A 635 8.69 11.39 -36.42
N LYS A 636 8.04 10.23 -36.26
CA LYS A 636 8.70 8.96 -35.93
C LYS A 636 9.78 8.56 -36.94
N ASP A 637 9.45 8.62 -38.23
CA ASP A 637 10.37 8.23 -39.31
C ASP A 637 11.61 9.15 -39.35
N GLU A 638 11.40 10.45 -39.20
CA GLU A 638 12.50 11.43 -39.14
C GLU A 638 13.39 11.19 -37.90
N ARG A 639 12.78 10.90 -36.74
CA ARG A 639 13.56 10.57 -35.54
C ARG A 639 14.42 9.34 -35.79
N ASP A 640 13.83 8.28 -36.34
CA ASP A 640 14.49 7.00 -36.48
C ASP A 640 15.65 7.08 -37.50
N GLU A 641 15.46 7.80 -38.61
CA GLU A 641 16.51 8.10 -39.60
C GLU A 641 17.71 8.85 -38.97
N ILE A 642 17.44 9.89 -38.16
CA ILE A 642 18.50 10.65 -37.47
C ILE A 642 19.22 9.79 -36.41
N LEU A 643 18.55 8.85 -35.75
CA LEU A 643 19.20 7.95 -34.78
C LEU A 643 20.11 6.92 -35.47
N GLU A 644 19.73 6.44 -36.66
CA GLU A 644 20.54 5.52 -37.45
C GLU A 644 21.80 6.20 -37.97
N SER A 645 21.66 7.41 -38.52
CA SER A 645 22.75 8.17 -39.15
C SER A 645 22.80 9.64 -38.68
N PRO A 646 23.16 9.90 -37.41
CA PRO A 646 23.17 11.25 -36.84
C PRO A 646 24.14 12.22 -37.52
N GLU A 647 25.17 11.69 -38.20
CA GLU A 647 26.14 12.44 -38.99
C GLU A 647 25.53 13.16 -40.20
N THR A 648 24.37 12.73 -40.68
CA THR A 648 23.65 13.41 -41.79
C THR A 648 23.19 14.80 -41.39
N VAL A 649 22.86 15.00 -40.11
CA VAL A 649 22.41 16.27 -39.55
C VAL A 649 23.55 17.03 -38.87
N ALA A 650 24.46 16.32 -38.21
CA ALA A 650 25.62 16.90 -37.54
C ALA A 650 26.92 16.15 -37.95
N PRO A 651 27.58 16.57 -39.05
CA PRO A 651 28.75 15.86 -39.61
C PRO A 651 29.91 15.65 -38.63
N ASN A 652 30.05 16.52 -37.62
CA ASN A 652 31.07 16.40 -36.59
C ASN A 652 30.92 15.13 -35.74
N ILE A 653 29.73 14.53 -35.66
CA ILE A 653 29.50 13.25 -34.94
C ILE A 653 30.31 12.12 -35.58
N ALA A 654 30.45 12.08 -36.91
CA ALA A 654 31.27 11.08 -37.58
C ALA A 654 32.75 11.19 -37.16
N LYS A 655 33.26 12.43 -37.08
CA LYS A 655 34.62 12.72 -36.61
C LYS A 655 34.80 12.31 -35.14
N ASP A 656 33.86 12.67 -34.27
CA ASP A 656 33.89 12.33 -32.85
C ASP A 656 33.83 10.81 -32.61
N ASN A 657 32.97 10.10 -33.34
CA ASN A 657 32.88 8.63 -33.27
C ASN A 657 34.16 7.95 -33.78
N HIS A 658 34.74 8.47 -34.87
CA HIS A 658 36.01 7.98 -35.40
C HIS A 658 37.16 8.16 -34.40
N GLN A 659 37.28 9.35 -33.82
CA GLN A 659 38.28 9.66 -32.79
C GLN A 659 38.10 8.76 -31.57
N ALA A 660 36.86 8.60 -31.08
CA ALA A 660 36.55 7.73 -29.96
C ALA A 660 36.90 6.26 -30.25
N SER A 661 36.75 5.80 -31.49
CA SER A 661 37.14 4.44 -31.90
C SER A 661 38.66 4.24 -31.86
N ILE A 662 39.44 5.24 -32.26
CA ILE A 662 40.92 5.17 -32.24
C ILE A 662 41.43 5.18 -30.80
N SER A 663 41.03 6.18 -30.02
CA SER A 663 41.50 6.34 -28.64
C SER A 663 40.95 5.27 -27.68
N GLY A 664 39.80 4.69 -28.04
CA GLY A 664 39.20 3.57 -27.32
C GLY A 664 40.00 2.28 -27.45
N ASP A 665 40.75 2.12 -28.55
CA ASP A 665 41.49 0.91 -28.91
C ASP A 665 43.00 1.12 -28.77
N ILE A 666 43.61 0.42 -27.82
CA ILE A 666 45.05 0.58 -27.58
C ILE A 666 45.93 0.19 -28.79
N ILE A 667 45.49 -0.75 -29.64
CA ILE A 667 46.26 -1.15 -30.82
C ILE A 667 46.11 -0.08 -31.89
N LYS A 668 44.90 0.47 -32.10
CA LYS A 668 44.73 1.59 -33.04
C LYS A 668 45.49 2.82 -32.57
N THR A 669 45.46 3.14 -31.28
CA THR A 669 46.25 4.26 -30.74
C THR A 669 47.75 4.03 -30.97
N PHE A 670 48.26 2.82 -30.70
CA PHE A 670 49.66 2.47 -30.99
C PHE A 670 50.03 2.65 -32.46
N LEU A 671 49.17 2.20 -33.38
CA LEU A 671 49.38 2.39 -34.81
C LEU A 671 49.34 3.87 -35.18
N ASP A 672 48.35 4.61 -34.68
CA ASP A 672 48.12 6.02 -35.00
C ASP A 672 49.22 6.95 -34.46
N SER A 673 49.85 6.59 -33.34
CA SER A 673 50.92 7.38 -32.73
C SER A 673 52.32 7.02 -33.26
N CYS A 674 52.53 5.81 -33.77
CA CYS A 674 53.88 5.32 -34.11
C CYS A 674 54.10 4.98 -35.58
N PHE A 675 53.05 4.74 -36.35
CA PHE A 675 53.13 4.26 -37.73
C PHE A 675 52.36 5.18 -38.69
N LYS A 676 52.74 5.14 -39.95
CA LYS A 676 51.97 5.66 -41.09
C LYS A 676 51.68 4.52 -42.07
N ARG A 677 50.65 4.71 -42.91
CA ARG A 677 50.36 3.75 -44.00
C ARG A 677 51.44 3.85 -45.08
N SER A 678 51.83 2.71 -45.62
CA SER A 678 52.70 2.63 -46.80
C SER A 678 52.10 1.69 -47.84
N GLU A 679 52.45 1.86 -49.11
CA GLU A 679 52.03 0.95 -50.15
C GLU A 679 52.60 -0.44 -49.91
N ILE A 680 51.79 -1.48 -50.12
CA ILE A 680 52.27 -2.85 -50.07
C ILE A 680 52.98 -3.13 -51.41
N PRO A 681 54.30 -3.40 -51.41
CA PRO A 681 55.02 -3.64 -52.66
C PRO A 681 54.42 -4.83 -53.42
N THR A 682 54.24 -4.66 -54.74
CA THR A 682 53.85 -5.76 -55.64
C THR A 682 54.97 -6.78 -55.81
N ASP A 683 56.23 -6.34 -55.72
CA ASP A 683 57.37 -7.24 -55.71
C ASP A 683 57.49 -7.97 -54.37
N LYS A 684 57.54 -9.29 -54.44
CA LYS A 684 57.52 -10.15 -53.25
C LYS A 684 58.81 -10.07 -52.44
N ALA A 685 59.97 -9.83 -53.06
CA ALA A 685 61.21 -9.70 -52.30
C ALA A 685 61.23 -8.38 -51.51
N GLN A 686 60.76 -7.30 -52.15
CA GLN A 686 60.62 -5.99 -51.50
C GLN A 686 59.56 -5.99 -50.39
N GLU A 687 58.42 -6.66 -50.59
CA GLU A 687 57.42 -6.87 -49.53
C GLU A 687 58.02 -7.63 -48.35
N GLN A 688 58.71 -8.76 -48.61
CA GLN A 688 59.35 -9.55 -47.57
C GLN A 688 60.38 -8.75 -46.75
N LYS A 689 61.07 -7.78 -47.38
CA LYS A 689 62.06 -6.89 -46.75
C LYS A 689 61.43 -5.78 -45.90
N LEU A 690 60.33 -5.19 -46.35
CA LEU A 690 59.62 -4.11 -45.65
C LEU A 690 58.61 -4.63 -44.62
N ARG A 691 58.30 -5.92 -44.64
CA ARG A 691 57.42 -6.57 -43.67
C ARG A 691 58.00 -6.54 -42.26
N ILE A 692 57.22 -6.06 -41.30
CA ILE A 692 57.58 -6.06 -39.89
C ILE A 692 57.04 -7.33 -39.24
N SER A 693 57.92 -8.12 -38.61
CA SER A 693 57.54 -9.41 -38.00
C SER A 693 56.59 -9.23 -36.81
N ASN A 694 55.75 -10.25 -36.54
CA ASN A 694 54.85 -10.25 -35.38
C ASN A 694 55.60 -10.02 -34.05
N THR A 695 56.78 -10.62 -33.89
CA THR A 695 57.59 -10.50 -32.67
C THR A 695 58.15 -9.08 -32.53
N THR A 696 58.60 -8.49 -33.64
CA THR A 696 59.10 -7.10 -33.69
C THR A 696 58.00 -6.10 -33.31
N LEU A 697 56.84 -6.19 -33.97
CA LEU A 697 55.69 -5.32 -33.67
C LEU A 697 55.23 -5.45 -32.23
N PHE A 698 55.21 -6.67 -31.70
CA PHE A 698 54.84 -6.90 -30.31
C PHE A 698 55.83 -6.28 -29.33
N GLY A 699 57.15 -6.38 -29.60
CA GLY A 699 58.18 -5.72 -28.80
C GLY A 699 58.03 -4.20 -28.79
N MET A 700 57.77 -3.59 -29.96
CA MET A 700 57.47 -2.16 -30.09
C MET A 700 56.19 -1.77 -29.33
N TYR A 701 55.12 -2.57 -29.46
CA TYR A 701 53.87 -2.38 -28.73
C TYR A 701 54.09 -2.42 -27.21
N GLN A 702 54.85 -3.39 -26.69
CA GLN A 702 55.17 -3.47 -25.26
C GLN A 702 55.95 -2.24 -24.77
N ALA A 703 56.89 -1.75 -25.58
CA ALA A 703 57.68 -0.56 -25.27
C ALA A 703 56.81 0.70 -25.25
N TYR A 704 55.96 0.88 -26.26
CA TYR A 704 54.98 1.97 -26.32
C TYR A 704 54.03 1.94 -25.12
N TYR A 705 53.46 0.77 -24.84
CA TYR A 705 52.51 0.59 -23.75
C TYR A 705 53.13 0.87 -22.37
N LYS A 706 54.42 0.52 -22.18
CA LYS A 706 55.19 0.87 -20.98
C LYS A 706 55.45 2.37 -20.87
N ALA A 707 55.74 3.05 -21.97
CA ALA A 707 55.99 4.50 -21.99
C ALA A 707 54.71 5.32 -21.71
N VAL A 708 53.55 4.86 -22.21
CA VAL A 708 52.23 5.50 -21.99
C VAL A 708 51.70 5.27 -20.56
N GLY A 709 52.38 4.45 -19.73
CA GLY A 709 52.01 4.23 -18.33
C GLY A 709 50.73 3.40 -18.11
N SER A 710 50.31 2.61 -19.10
CA SER A 710 49.10 1.78 -19.04
C SER A 710 49.46 0.35 -18.59
N GLY A 711 48.72 -0.22 -17.63
CA GLY A 711 48.92 -1.52 -16.92
C GLY A 711 49.78 -2.64 -17.54
N LYS A 712 49.20 -3.83 -17.77
CA LYS A 712 49.90 -4.99 -18.38
C LYS A 712 49.54 -5.10 -19.88
N PRO A 713 50.52 -5.25 -20.78
CA PRO A 713 50.25 -5.41 -22.21
C PRO A 713 49.54 -6.75 -22.49
N MET A 714 48.83 -6.82 -23.61
CA MET A 714 48.26 -8.08 -24.11
C MET A 714 49.37 -9.13 -24.33
N MET A 715 49.00 -10.41 -24.29
CA MET A 715 49.91 -11.48 -24.72
C MET A 715 50.06 -11.46 -26.25
N LEU A 716 51.22 -11.92 -26.76
CA LEU A 716 51.56 -11.91 -28.19
C LEU A 716 50.44 -12.44 -29.10
N ASN A 717 49.86 -13.60 -28.77
CA ASN A 717 48.81 -14.21 -29.60
C ASN A 717 47.54 -13.34 -29.67
N ASN A 718 47.17 -12.68 -28.57
CA ASN A 718 46.00 -11.79 -28.52
C ASN A 718 46.28 -10.50 -29.29
N PHE A 719 47.49 -9.93 -29.14
CA PHE A 719 47.93 -8.76 -29.91
C PHE A 719 47.89 -9.03 -31.42
N VAL A 720 48.51 -10.13 -31.89
CA VAL A 720 48.52 -10.47 -33.32
C VAL A 720 47.12 -10.76 -33.84
N SER A 721 46.27 -11.45 -33.06
CA SER A 721 44.89 -11.73 -33.47
C SER A 721 44.06 -10.46 -33.62
N HIS A 722 44.20 -9.51 -32.69
CA HIS A 722 43.49 -8.24 -32.76
C HIS A 722 44.07 -7.35 -33.86
N LEU A 723 45.40 -7.31 -34.05
CA LEU A 723 46.03 -6.55 -35.13
C LEU A 723 45.57 -7.01 -36.53
N LYS A 724 45.29 -8.31 -36.71
CA LYS A 724 44.65 -8.83 -37.94
C LYS A 724 43.22 -8.35 -38.16
N VAL A 725 42.49 -8.04 -37.09
CA VAL A 725 41.15 -7.46 -37.19
C VAL A 725 41.24 -5.98 -37.58
N VAL A 726 42.24 -5.27 -37.03
CA VAL A 726 42.47 -3.85 -37.32
C VAL A 726 43.04 -3.64 -38.73
N LEU A 727 43.95 -4.52 -39.18
CA LEU A 727 44.63 -4.46 -40.47
C LEU A 727 44.49 -5.80 -41.25
N PRO A 728 43.28 -6.15 -41.72
CA PRO A 728 43.01 -7.44 -42.34
C PRO A 728 43.84 -7.68 -43.61
N ASP A 729 44.04 -6.64 -44.42
CA ASP A 729 44.70 -6.74 -45.74
C ASP A 729 46.24 -6.69 -45.65
N ASN A 730 46.79 -6.30 -44.50
CA ASN A 730 48.22 -6.09 -44.30
C ASN A 730 48.95 -7.36 -43.80
N PHE A 731 48.22 -8.36 -43.31
CA PHE A 731 48.83 -9.57 -42.74
C PHE A 731 49.46 -10.46 -43.82
N ARG A 732 50.67 -10.99 -43.55
CA ARG A 732 51.39 -11.89 -44.44
C ARG A 732 51.89 -13.11 -43.65
N GLY A 733 51.47 -14.28 -44.11
CA GLY A 733 51.86 -15.57 -43.53
C GLY A 733 53.35 -15.86 -43.66
N ARG A 734 53.82 -16.88 -42.94
CA ARG A 734 55.21 -17.34 -43.03
C ARG A 734 55.47 -17.93 -44.41
N ASP A 735 56.56 -17.51 -45.06
CA ASP A 735 56.93 -17.98 -46.39
C ASP A 735 58.45 -18.05 -46.59
N LYS A 736 58.90 -18.73 -47.66
CA LYS A 736 60.33 -18.87 -47.98
C LYS A 736 60.88 -17.55 -48.54
N SER A 737 62.08 -17.17 -48.10
CA SER A 737 62.78 -15.98 -48.59
C SER A 737 63.10 -16.11 -50.08
N LYS A 738 62.84 -15.03 -50.83
CA LYS A 738 63.18 -14.94 -52.26
C LYS A 738 64.65 -14.62 -52.51
N GLU A 739 65.31 -13.92 -51.58
CA GLU A 739 66.73 -13.58 -51.67
C GLU A 739 67.64 -14.71 -51.17
N GLN A 740 67.19 -15.47 -50.16
CA GLN A 740 67.97 -16.57 -49.56
C GLN A 740 67.09 -17.82 -49.42
N SER A 741 67.18 -18.74 -50.40
CA SER A 741 66.29 -19.91 -50.52
C SER A 741 66.27 -20.86 -49.30
N SER A 742 67.29 -20.80 -48.44
CA SER A 742 67.43 -21.58 -47.20
C SER A 742 66.80 -20.91 -45.96
N GLN A 743 66.37 -19.64 -46.04
CA GLN A 743 65.79 -18.90 -44.92
C GLN A 743 64.28 -18.72 -45.06
N TRP A 744 63.59 -18.76 -43.93
CA TRP A 744 62.16 -18.46 -43.84
C TRP A 744 61.97 -17.03 -43.34
N VAL A 745 61.08 -16.29 -43.98
CA VAL A 745 60.65 -14.99 -43.48
C VAL A 745 59.46 -15.19 -42.55
N ALA A 746 59.55 -14.62 -41.35
CA ALA A 746 58.53 -14.77 -40.31
C ALA A 746 57.21 -14.11 -40.72
N ALA A 747 56.10 -14.59 -40.15
CA ALA A 747 54.81 -13.94 -40.33
C ALA A 747 54.82 -12.52 -39.73
N GLY A 748 54.12 -11.59 -40.38
CA GLY A 748 54.18 -10.17 -40.05
C GLY A 748 53.18 -9.34 -40.83
N PHE A 749 53.33 -8.02 -40.76
CA PHE A 749 52.48 -7.05 -41.43
C PHE A 749 53.30 -6.20 -42.42
N ALA A 750 52.76 -5.99 -43.61
CA ALA A 750 53.32 -5.14 -44.66
C ALA A 750 52.42 -3.91 -44.90
N GLY A 751 52.94 -2.87 -45.56
CA GLY A 751 52.18 -1.64 -45.82
C GLY A 751 52.00 -0.76 -44.58
N ILE A 752 52.87 -0.92 -43.59
CA ILE A 752 52.98 -0.04 -42.42
C ILE A 752 54.45 0.33 -42.23
N GLU A 753 54.72 1.60 -41.94
CA GLU A 753 56.07 2.13 -41.73
C GLU A 753 56.10 2.99 -40.46
N LEU A 754 57.21 3.01 -39.73
CA LEU A 754 57.38 3.94 -38.62
C LEU A 754 57.38 5.38 -39.13
N ILE A 755 56.75 6.29 -38.37
CA ILE A 755 56.78 7.72 -38.68
C ILE A 755 58.22 8.24 -38.62
N SER A 756 58.95 7.81 -37.59
CA SER A 756 60.37 8.09 -37.39
C SER A 756 61.06 6.87 -36.78
N SER A 757 62.28 6.59 -37.24
CA SER A 757 63.13 5.56 -36.65
C SER A 757 63.56 5.90 -35.21
N GLU A 758 63.41 7.16 -34.77
CA GLU A 758 63.75 7.60 -33.41
C GLU A 758 62.71 7.21 -32.36
N ILE A 759 61.51 6.78 -32.78
CA ILE A 759 60.43 6.40 -31.86
C ILE A 759 60.82 5.18 -31.03
N PHE A 760 61.51 4.22 -31.64
CA PHE A 760 61.93 2.99 -30.96
C PHE A 760 63.44 2.80 -31.01
N THR A 761 64.07 2.71 -29.84
CA THR A 761 65.47 2.30 -29.72
C THR A 761 65.55 0.84 -29.30
N GLN A 762 66.55 0.13 -29.83
CA GLN A 762 66.78 -1.30 -29.57
C GLN A 762 68.01 -1.47 -28.69
N GLN A 763 67.91 -2.31 -27.66
CA GLN A 763 69.06 -2.78 -26.90
C GLN A 763 69.06 -4.31 -26.85
N ALA A 764 70.26 -4.90 -26.94
CA ALA A 764 70.43 -6.32 -26.74
C ALA A 764 70.27 -6.66 -25.25
N SER A 765 69.40 -7.61 -24.93
CA SER A 765 69.20 -8.15 -23.59
C SER A 765 69.43 -9.66 -23.58
N TYR A 766 69.50 -10.25 -22.39
CA TYR A 766 69.74 -11.69 -22.21
C TYR A 766 68.64 -12.56 -22.83
N ASP A 767 67.42 -12.01 -22.96
CA ASP A 767 66.24 -12.70 -23.51
C ASP A 767 65.91 -12.30 -24.98
N GLY A 768 66.76 -11.50 -25.64
CA GLY A 768 66.59 -11.08 -27.03
C GLY A 768 66.72 -9.56 -27.24
N ILE A 769 66.04 -9.03 -28.26
CA ILE A 769 66.00 -7.58 -28.53
C ILE A 769 64.92 -6.94 -27.66
N GLN A 770 65.31 -5.97 -26.82
CA GLN A 770 64.40 -5.17 -26.03
C GLN A 770 64.21 -3.79 -26.68
N TYR A 771 62.96 -3.36 -26.81
CA TYR A 771 62.58 -2.07 -27.37
C TYR A 771 62.30 -1.05 -26.27
N TYR A 772 62.66 0.21 -26.50
CA TYR A 772 62.31 1.37 -25.68
C TYR A 772 61.62 2.40 -26.56
N CYS A 773 60.53 2.98 -26.07
CA CYS A 773 59.73 3.96 -26.81
C CYS A 773 60.06 5.37 -26.33
N ASN A 774 60.37 6.28 -27.26
CA ASN A 774 60.46 7.71 -27.00
C ASN A 774 59.11 8.35 -27.33
N ILE A 775 58.31 8.63 -26.29
CA ILE A 775 56.93 9.09 -26.45
C ILE A 775 56.86 10.50 -27.08
N ASP A 776 57.86 11.35 -26.85
CA ASP A 776 57.92 12.72 -27.39
C ASP A 776 58.11 12.77 -28.91
N LYS A 777 58.46 11.62 -29.52
CA LYS A 777 58.66 11.46 -30.96
C LYS A 777 57.46 10.82 -31.67
N THR A 778 56.41 10.49 -30.91
CA THR A 778 55.15 9.99 -31.46
C THR A 778 54.31 11.15 -32.02
N VAL A 779 53.48 10.87 -33.03
CA VAL A 779 52.61 11.88 -33.66
C VAL A 779 51.21 11.30 -33.76
N GLU A 780 50.24 11.89 -33.07
CA GLU A 780 48.83 11.49 -33.16
C GLU A 780 48.24 11.81 -34.54
N GLY A 781 47.30 10.97 -35.01
CA GLY A 781 46.62 11.12 -36.29
C GLY A 781 47.40 10.62 -37.50
N SER A 782 48.60 10.07 -37.34
CA SER A 782 49.49 9.75 -38.46
C SER A 782 49.09 8.53 -39.31
N PHE A 783 48.17 7.69 -38.81
CA PHE A 783 47.80 6.43 -39.47
C PHE A 783 46.37 6.42 -40.02
N TYR A 784 45.44 7.13 -39.37
CA TYR A 784 44.00 7.10 -39.73
C TYR A 784 43.44 8.42 -40.26
N THR A 785 44.21 9.52 -40.28
CA THR A 785 43.75 10.72 -40.99
C THR A 785 43.91 10.53 -42.50
N GLU A 786 42.83 10.75 -43.26
CA GLU A 786 42.93 10.84 -44.72
C GLU A 786 43.63 12.14 -45.09
N PHE A 787 44.52 12.07 -46.09
CA PHE A 787 45.18 13.20 -46.74
C PHE A 787 44.11 14.14 -47.32
N ASN A 788 43.61 15.08 -46.51
CA ASN A 788 42.94 16.26 -47.02
C ASN A 788 44.04 17.23 -47.43
N GLY A 789 44.30 17.29 -48.73
CA GLY A 789 45.08 18.35 -49.33
C GLY A 789 44.33 19.66 -49.15
N ASP A 790 44.63 20.35 -48.06
CA ASP A 790 44.44 21.79 -47.91
C ASP A 790 45.57 22.28 -47.00
N ASP A 791 46.67 22.66 -47.63
CA ASP A 791 47.75 23.43 -47.02
C ASP A 791 47.19 24.82 -46.69
N SER A 792 46.46 24.93 -45.58
CA SER A 792 46.32 26.21 -44.89
C SER A 792 47.26 26.18 -43.70
N GLU A 793 48.39 26.87 -43.84
CA GLU A 793 49.28 27.27 -42.76
C GLU A 793 48.45 27.88 -41.62
N ASN A 794 48.16 27.09 -40.59
CA ASN A 794 47.90 27.65 -39.27
C ASN A 794 49.25 27.76 -38.58
N GLU A 795 49.90 28.91 -38.79
CA GLU A 795 50.96 29.40 -37.91
C GLU A 795 50.46 29.31 -36.47
N PHE A 796 51.04 28.39 -35.70
CA PHE A 796 50.95 28.44 -34.25
C PHE A 796 51.73 29.68 -33.79
N GLU A 797 51.01 30.73 -33.40
CA GLU A 797 51.62 31.87 -32.71
C GLU A 797 52.42 31.36 -31.49
N PRO A 798 53.72 31.69 -31.39
CA PRO A 798 54.51 31.32 -30.23
C PRO A 798 54.00 32.13 -29.03
N GLN A 799 53.48 31.45 -28.02
CA GLN A 799 53.19 32.08 -26.74
C GLN A 799 54.49 32.62 -26.13
N THR A 800 54.49 33.93 -25.93
CA THR A 800 55.48 34.82 -25.32
C THR A 800 56.37 34.21 -24.23
N GLU A 801 57.66 34.57 -24.28
CA GLU A 801 58.83 34.18 -23.47
C GLU A 801 58.74 34.32 -21.93
N ALA A 802 57.58 34.61 -21.34
CA ALA A 802 57.45 34.76 -19.88
C ALA A 802 57.32 33.43 -19.11
N THR A 803 57.12 32.30 -19.80
CA THR A 803 56.92 30.97 -19.18
C THR A 803 58.17 30.09 -19.15
N GLN A 804 59.26 30.50 -19.81
CA GLN A 804 60.50 29.72 -19.86
C GLN A 804 61.43 29.96 -18.65
N GLU A 805 61.34 31.10 -17.96
CA GLU A 805 62.20 31.38 -16.79
C GLU A 805 61.75 30.65 -15.50
N LEU A 806 60.46 30.33 -15.35
CA LEU A 806 59.96 29.58 -14.17
C LEU A 806 60.18 28.06 -14.25
N SER A 807 60.48 27.54 -15.45
CA SER A 807 60.70 26.10 -15.69
C SER A 807 62.17 25.69 -15.51
N GLN A 808 63.10 26.66 -15.49
CA GLN A 808 64.54 26.39 -15.37
C GLN A 808 65.05 26.34 -13.91
N GLU A 809 64.32 26.87 -12.93
CA GLU A 809 64.74 26.80 -11.51
C GLU A 809 64.24 25.56 -10.74
N LEU A 810 63.40 24.70 -11.33
CA LEU A 810 62.84 23.52 -10.65
C LEU A 810 63.46 22.17 -11.07
N ASN A 811 64.44 22.17 -11.97
CA ASN A 811 65.06 20.95 -12.53
C ASN A 811 66.45 20.60 -11.95
N PHE A 812 66.65 20.80 -10.65
CA PHE A 812 67.79 20.17 -9.95
C PHE A 812 67.35 19.55 -8.61
N VAL A 813 66.60 18.45 -8.69
CA VAL A 813 66.71 17.39 -7.68
C VAL A 813 66.70 16.05 -8.42
N ASP A 814 67.90 15.51 -8.59
CA ASP A 814 68.18 14.20 -9.19
C ASP A 814 67.42 13.08 -8.43
N PRO A 815 66.66 12.18 -9.10
CA PRO A 815 65.92 11.09 -8.44
C PRO A 815 66.80 10.12 -7.64
N VAL A 816 68.12 10.16 -7.84
CA VAL A 816 69.10 9.37 -7.10
C VAL A 816 69.34 9.91 -5.68
N ILE A 817 69.06 11.19 -5.41
CA ILE A 817 69.28 11.82 -4.08
C ILE A 817 68.15 11.48 -3.08
N VAL A 818 66.98 11.07 -3.57
CA VAL A 818 65.84 10.71 -2.70
C VAL A 818 66.02 9.34 -2.06
N ASP A 819 66.71 8.41 -2.72
CA ASP A 819 66.96 7.07 -2.17
C ASP A 819 68.07 7.11 -1.10
N ASP A 820 69.11 7.92 -1.30
CA ASP A 820 70.21 8.06 -0.32
C ASP A 820 69.80 8.82 0.95
N HIS A 821 68.91 9.81 0.87
CA HIS A 821 68.40 10.50 2.07
C HIS A 821 67.46 9.59 2.87
N VAL A 822 66.64 8.78 2.20
CA VAL A 822 65.74 7.82 2.86
C VAL A 822 66.54 6.65 3.43
N GLN A 823 67.57 6.14 2.75
CA GLN A 823 68.50 5.13 3.29
C GLN A 823 69.32 5.64 4.48
N ASN A 824 69.81 6.89 4.44
CA ASN A 824 70.54 7.48 5.56
C ASN A 824 69.64 7.73 6.78
N ILE A 825 68.37 8.10 6.58
CA ILE A 825 67.37 8.16 7.65
C ILE A 825 67.08 6.75 8.20
N MET A 826 66.93 5.76 7.33
CA MET A 826 66.59 4.38 7.73
C MET A 826 67.73 3.65 8.43
N THR A 827 68.98 3.98 8.13
CA THR A 827 70.18 3.38 8.77
C THR A 827 70.51 4.05 10.12
N ALA A 828 70.07 5.30 10.34
CA ALA A 828 70.35 6.04 11.57
C ALA A 828 69.39 5.74 12.75
N TYR A 829 68.15 5.28 12.51
CA TYR A 829 67.15 5.19 13.59
C TYR A 829 67.06 3.81 14.26
N LYS A 830 68.06 3.53 15.10
CA LYS A 830 67.80 2.89 16.39
C LYS A 830 67.83 4.00 17.46
N VAL A 831 66.69 4.22 18.13
CA VAL A 831 66.52 4.86 19.46
C VAL A 831 66.00 6.33 19.51
N ASP A 832 65.08 6.53 20.47
CA ASP A 832 64.59 7.68 21.25
C ASP A 832 63.73 8.86 20.70
N ASP A 833 62.67 9.13 21.48
CA ASP A 833 61.54 10.07 21.30
C ASP A 833 61.92 11.56 21.10
N LEU A 834 63.18 11.95 21.33
CA LEU A 834 63.59 13.36 21.33
C LEU A 834 63.86 13.92 19.92
N GLU A 835 64.32 13.09 18.97
CA GLU A 835 64.68 13.57 17.61
C GLU A 835 63.49 13.61 16.64
N LEU A 836 62.47 12.76 16.86
CA LEU A 836 61.22 12.81 16.09
C LEU A 836 60.54 14.19 16.24
N TRP A 837 60.77 14.86 17.37
CA TRP A 837 60.23 16.18 17.66
C TRP A 837 60.87 17.29 16.82
N GLY A 838 62.17 17.18 16.51
CA GLY A 838 62.86 18.10 15.62
C GLY A 838 62.34 18.06 14.18
N ALA A 839 61.89 16.89 13.71
CA ALA A 839 61.25 16.74 12.40
C ALA A 839 59.86 17.38 12.33
N VAL A 840 59.10 17.33 13.44
CA VAL A 840 57.76 17.94 13.54
C VAL A 840 57.85 19.46 13.62
N GLU A 841 58.86 20.03 14.27
CA GLU A 841 59.06 21.49 14.27
C GLU A 841 59.44 22.03 12.89
N LYS A 842 60.24 21.28 12.12
CA LYS A 842 60.52 21.60 10.71
C LYS A 842 59.29 21.44 9.81
N MET A 843 58.36 20.54 10.11
CA MET A 843 57.10 20.41 9.35
C MET A 843 56.20 21.65 9.45
N VAL A 844 56.20 22.35 10.58
CA VAL A 844 55.32 23.52 10.80
C VAL A 844 55.78 24.75 10.00
N SER A 845 57.01 24.76 9.48
CA SER A 845 57.55 25.85 8.65
C SER A 845 57.52 25.61 7.14
N LEU A 846 57.10 24.42 6.66
CA LEU A 846 57.06 24.08 5.22
C LEU A 846 55.80 24.60 4.49
N ASP A 847 55.78 24.67 3.16
CA ASP A 847 54.55 24.95 2.41
C ASP A 847 53.52 23.80 2.54
N ASN A 848 52.22 24.11 2.43
CA ASN A 848 51.10 23.18 2.64
C ASN A 848 51.17 21.94 1.74
N ALA A 849 51.63 22.07 0.50
CA ALA A 849 51.79 20.95 -0.42
C ALA A 849 52.89 19.98 0.03
N LEU A 850 54.03 20.52 0.49
CA LEU A 850 55.14 19.71 1.01
C LEU A 850 54.77 19.00 2.31
N ARG A 851 54.04 19.69 3.21
CA ARG A 851 53.55 19.07 4.46
C ARG A 851 52.66 17.86 4.17
N GLN A 852 51.78 17.98 3.17
CA GLN A 852 50.86 16.90 2.80
C GLN A 852 51.62 15.69 2.22
N ALA A 853 52.61 15.93 1.36
CA ALA A 853 53.44 14.87 0.79
C ALA A 853 54.23 14.11 1.86
N VAL A 854 54.85 14.81 2.82
CA VAL A 854 55.60 14.16 3.91
C VAL A 854 54.64 13.42 4.86
N TRP A 855 53.46 13.97 5.13
CA TRP A 855 52.44 13.31 5.95
C TRP A 855 51.92 12.01 5.32
N ASP A 856 51.72 12.02 4.00
CA ASP A 856 51.26 10.84 3.27
C ASP A 856 52.37 9.78 3.13
N GLY A 857 53.64 10.20 3.05
CA GLY A 857 54.81 9.31 3.18
C GLY A 857 54.87 8.60 4.53
N ILE A 858 54.72 9.34 5.64
CA ILE A 858 54.71 8.76 7.00
C ILE A 858 53.54 7.78 7.17
N LYS A 859 52.34 8.11 6.67
CA LYS A 859 51.19 7.21 6.69
C LYS A 859 51.44 5.92 5.91
N ASN A 860 52.06 6.00 4.75
CA ASN A 860 52.36 4.82 3.93
C ASN A 860 53.42 3.93 4.60
N TYR A 861 54.44 4.52 5.23
CA TYR A 861 55.44 3.79 6.01
C TYR A 861 54.81 3.06 7.22
N LEU A 862 53.94 3.75 7.97
CA LEU A 862 53.24 3.15 9.12
C LEU A 862 52.25 2.06 8.71
N LYS A 863 51.64 2.16 7.52
CA LYS A 863 50.79 1.10 6.93
C LYS A 863 51.60 -0.13 6.51
N LEU A 864 52.83 0.04 6.05
CA LEU A 864 53.69 -1.07 5.63
C LEU A 864 54.19 -1.92 6.82
N HIS A 865 54.35 -1.31 8.01
CA HIS A 865 54.82 -1.98 9.22
C HIS A 865 53.71 -2.45 10.19
N GLU A 866 52.48 -2.55 9.70
CA GLU A 866 51.27 -2.79 10.50
C GLU A 866 51.02 -4.27 10.91
N LYS A 867 52.07 -5.10 10.97
CA LYS A 867 51.96 -6.56 11.18
C LYS A 867 51.93 -7.03 12.64
N ASN A 868 51.96 -6.15 13.64
CA ASN A 868 51.86 -6.55 15.05
C ASN A 868 50.78 -5.76 15.81
N ALA A 869 49.90 -6.47 16.53
CA ALA A 869 48.66 -5.91 17.09
C ALA A 869 48.90 -4.88 18.21
N GLU A 870 49.99 -4.99 18.96
CA GLU A 870 50.39 -4.01 19.98
C GLU A 870 50.90 -2.70 19.35
N ASN A 871 51.63 -2.78 18.23
CA ASN A 871 52.14 -1.61 17.51
C ASN A 871 51.01 -0.76 16.91
N ARG A 872 49.89 -1.38 16.50
CA ARG A 872 48.71 -0.65 15.98
C ARG A 872 48.14 0.36 16.98
N LYS A 873 48.10 0.00 18.28
CA LYS A 873 47.53 0.86 19.32
C LYS A 873 48.48 2.02 19.65
N CYS A 874 49.78 1.74 19.69
CA CYS A 874 50.81 2.77 19.90
C CYS A 874 50.84 3.78 18.74
N ILE A 875 50.85 3.29 17.50
CA ILE A 875 50.86 4.12 16.28
C ILE A 875 49.60 4.98 16.17
N LYS A 876 48.40 4.42 16.44
CA LYS A 876 47.15 5.20 16.45
C LYS A 876 47.16 6.31 17.51
N ASN A 877 47.68 6.02 18.70
CA ASN A 877 47.80 7.02 19.76
C ASN A 877 48.79 8.13 19.39
N MET A 878 49.92 7.78 18.76
CA MET A 878 50.94 8.73 18.31
C MET A 878 50.40 9.67 17.23
N ILE A 879 49.74 9.13 16.19
CA ILE A 879 49.08 9.93 15.13
C ILE A 879 48.04 10.88 15.71
N THR A 880 47.25 10.41 16.69
CA THR A 880 46.21 11.22 17.32
C THR A 880 46.79 12.34 18.17
N LYS A 881 47.90 12.08 18.88
CA LYS A 881 48.59 13.08 19.72
C LYS A 881 49.27 14.15 18.85
N MET A 882 49.94 13.75 17.77
CA MET A 882 50.54 14.66 16.79
C MET A 882 49.47 15.53 16.09
N GLY A 883 48.35 14.94 15.66
CA GLY A 883 47.26 15.69 15.02
C GLY A 883 46.62 16.74 15.92
N LYS A 884 46.53 16.48 17.24
CA LYS A 884 46.03 17.46 18.22
C LYS A 884 47.01 18.61 18.44
N GLN A 885 48.30 18.34 18.49
CA GLN A 885 49.33 19.38 18.72
C GLN A 885 49.61 20.23 17.49
N ILE A 886 49.54 19.67 16.27
CA ILE A 886 49.62 20.46 15.02
C ILE A 886 48.46 21.46 14.94
N ARG A 887 47.24 21.04 15.29
CA ARG A 887 46.08 21.96 15.37
C ARG A 887 46.25 23.02 16.47
N ALA A 888 46.85 22.67 17.61
CA ALA A 888 47.11 23.63 18.67
C ALA A 888 48.14 24.70 18.26
N LYS A 889 49.22 24.32 17.54
CA LYS A 889 50.19 25.28 16.99
C LYS A 889 49.62 26.09 15.82
N GLN A 890 48.76 25.51 14.96
CA GLN A 890 48.06 26.26 13.91
C GLN A 890 47.10 27.33 14.48
N ASN A 891 46.45 27.04 15.59
CA ASN A 891 45.59 28.01 16.29
C ASN A 891 46.37 29.08 17.08
N GLN A 892 47.69 28.93 17.25
CA GLN A 892 48.58 29.95 17.82
C GLN A 892 49.28 30.81 16.75
N ALA A 893 49.35 30.32 15.51
CA ALA A 893 49.99 31.01 14.37
C ALA A 893 48.99 31.81 13.51
N ASN A 894 47.70 31.54 13.62
CA ASN A 894 46.58 32.41 13.21
C ASN A 894 46.16 33.28 14.38
#